data_AF-A0A5K1V4S6-F1
#
_entry.id   AF-A0A5K1V4S6-F1
#
_cell.length_a   1.000
_cell.length_b   1.000
_cell.length_c   1.000
_cell.angle_alpha   90.00
_cell.angle_beta   90.00
_cell.angle_gamma   90.00
#
_symmetry.space_group_name_H-M   'P 1'
#
loop_
_entity.id
_entity.type
_entity.pdbx_description
1 polymer ?
#
loop_
_entity_poly.entity_id
_entity_poly.type
_entity_poly.pdbx_seq_one_letter_code
_entity_poly.pdbx_strand_id
1 'polypeptide(L)'
;MDSTEDVNTITKYIIVTGGNMSGLGKGTAMSSMGVLLLTKNILLTTIKIDPYLNIDAGTMSPYEHGEVYVLEDGGEVDLDLGNYERFLNIKLSYKNNITSGKVYEEVIKKERKGEYLGKTVQVVPHVTDAIQNWIKGVIDDNIKRMKKEYNITASSTPNTVPCICMIEVGGTVGDIESAVYLEALQQLINNLNSDDVCLCHLSYVPIMGTLREQKTKPTQHSVKILREAGLKPDFIFCRCEEPLTEEAIQKISLFSQVKNEHVISLHDTSNLYKVPLILEQQNFSANVLKKLNLQNTVLKNKLQISPYSFSTWKHLSDRYESSNESVVIGIVGKYTASNDTYLSIISSLVHACIECGFKLIIKYINSSHLSLKKKSKKKNIDLKRKARKYAYDTCSENNTTQKHLFVDDTTSDEDYDKKRKMKYERAWDILRSVDGILVPGGFGTRGIEGKYLSSKYCRMHNVPYLGICLGMQTAVIDVARQYLNKYASSEEFEDLVDVHNNSDDKMINKKKREFNKCATDNSGGENEFTKVAEKDIFSGSRESRKGRSHTDDVCFEMKKENPQVRPNLDGTKNIPQSNLPHNEDNDSETHSQKKHAISACSTNEENSNSIGLEAIEGGENDHSGIDGPNSKMGKAKKEYSANSHVDMMNGHSSSPCDQGEGPSDIADLLATQKYIEDIPNKMADPELLEKIKLMGIEDYYKSIDEIDNNNVIISMNEFKGDDNKGGTMRLGVKQSKVIDKDSLTYKAYDEAMYIFERHRHRFEINPKYVPLLESVGLSFVAKDIDSVRMEICEMKKLNFYVGVQFHPEFTSRPFKANPLFLAFILASKGKLKERLDKYGNKLCSGSLYR
;
A
#
# COMPACT_ATOMS: atom_id res chain seq x y z
N MET A 1 26.84 -24.49 -38.70
CA MET A 1 25.66 -25.22 -38.22
C MET A 1 25.87 -25.45 -36.75
N ASP A 2 24.99 -24.91 -35.92
CA ASP A 2 24.75 -25.32 -34.53
C ASP A 2 23.49 -24.57 -34.09
N SER A 3 22.35 -25.01 -34.65
CA SER A 3 21.04 -24.49 -34.30
C SER A 3 20.62 -25.09 -32.97
N THR A 4 20.99 -24.44 -31.87
CA THR A 4 20.42 -24.72 -30.55
C THR A 4 18.91 -24.55 -30.63
N GLU A 5 18.16 -25.64 -30.55
CA GLU A 5 16.69 -25.62 -30.61
C GLU A 5 16.13 -24.85 -29.40
N ASP A 6 15.73 -23.61 -29.62
CA ASP A 6 15.30 -22.72 -28.54
C ASP A 6 13.96 -23.20 -27.97
N VAL A 7 13.88 -23.37 -26.65
CA VAL A 7 12.73 -24.01 -25.98
C VAL A 7 11.46 -23.24 -26.31
N ASN A 8 10.56 -23.89 -27.07
CA ASN A 8 9.32 -23.25 -27.50
C ASN A 8 8.44 -22.92 -26.27
N THR A 9 7.86 -21.72 -26.25
CA THR A 9 7.06 -21.24 -25.11
C THR A 9 5.66 -20.91 -25.62
N ILE A 10 4.65 -21.65 -25.15
CA ILE A 10 3.25 -21.35 -25.45
C ILE A 10 2.82 -20.24 -24.50
N THR A 11 2.65 -19.03 -25.05
CA THR A 11 2.04 -17.89 -24.34
C THR A 11 0.53 -17.98 -24.42
N LYS A 12 -0.13 -18.00 -23.26
CA LYS A 12 -1.58 -17.89 -23.10
C LYS A 12 -1.93 -16.64 -22.28
N TYR A 13 -3.16 -16.15 -22.39
CA TYR A 13 -3.61 -14.90 -21.80
C TYR A 13 -4.81 -15.12 -20.86
N ILE A 14 -4.77 -14.55 -19.65
CA ILE A 14 -5.93 -14.40 -18.78
C ILE A 14 -6.15 -12.91 -18.57
N ILE A 15 -7.29 -12.38 -19.03
CA ILE A 15 -7.62 -10.96 -18.88
C ILE A 15 -8.67 -10.83 -17.76
N VAL A 16 -8.49 -9.90 -16.84
CA VAL A 16 -9.38 -9.65 -15.70
C VAL A 16 -9.92 -8.22 -15.78
N THR A 17 -11.24 -8.08 -15.93
CA THR A 17 -11.92 -6.77 -16.07
C THR A 17 -12.78 -6.44 -14.86
N GLY A 18 -12.80 -5.16 -14.48
CA GLY A 18 -13.65 -4.64 -13.41
C GLY A 18 -15.08 -4.39 -13.85
N GLY A 19 -16.04 -4.95 -13.11
CA GLY A 19 -17.46 -4.71 -13.29
C GLY A 19 -17.95 -3.44 -12.58
N ASN A 20 -19.08 -3.54 -11.89
CA ASN A 20 -19.87 -2.39 -11.41
C ASN A 20 -19.19 -1.38 -10.47
N MET A 21 -18.06 -1.73 -9.83
CA MET A 21 -17.42 -0.91 -8.80
C MET A 21 -15.90 -1.11 -8.80
N SER A 22 -15.17 -0.05 -8.42
CA SER A 22 -13.78 -0.16 -7.95
C SER A 22 -13.74 -0.84 -6.57
N GLY A 23 -12.54 -1.24 -6.11
CA GLY A 23 -12.35 -1.83 -4.78
C GLY A 23 -12.86 -3.27 -4.58
N LEU A 24 -13.53 -3.89 -5.58
CA LEU A 24 -14.09 -5.26 -5.47
C LEU A 24 -13.05 -6.40 -5.29
N GLY A 25 -11.75 -6.09 -5.20
CA GLY A 25 -10.69 -7.08 -5.02
C GLY A 25 -10.18 -7.70 -6.33
N LYS A 26 -10.04 -6.92 -7.41
CA LYS A 26 -9.46 -7.39 -8.69
C LYS A 26 -8.08 -8.04 -8.49
N GLY A 27 -7.14 -7.33 -7.86
CA GLY A 27 -5.81 -7.87 -7.54
C GLY A 27 -5.85 -9.10 -6.63
N THR A 28 -6.80 -9.17 -5.69
CA THR A 28 -7.04 -10.37 -4.84
C THR A 28 -7.51 -11.57 -5.66
N ALA A 29 -8.51 -11.41 -6.52
CA ALA A 29 -9.02 -12.47 -7.37
C ALA A 29 -7.93 -12.97 -8.35
N MET A 30 -7.27 -12.04 -9.05
CA MET A 30 -6.22 -12.35 -10.01
C MET A 30 -4.98 -12.99 -9.35
N SER A 31 -4.57 -12.53 -8.15
CA SER A 31 -3.53 -13.18 -7.35
C SER A 31 -3.93 -14.61 -6.98
N SER A 32 -5.18 -14.81 -6.57
CA SER A 32 -5.68 -16.13 -6.14
C SER A 32 -5.80 -17.13 -7.30
N MET A 33 -6.20 -16.65 -8.48
CA MET A 33 -6.16 -17.41 -9.73
C MET A 33 -4.72 -17.82 -10.08
N GLY A 34 -3.76 -16.90 -9.91
CA GLY A 34 -2.35 -17.15 -10.17
C GLY A 34 -1.73 -18.16 -9.20
N VAL A 35 -2.07 -18.12 -7.90
CA VAL A 35 -1.64 -19.12 -6.90
C VAL A 35 -1.99 -20.53 -7.38
N LEU A 36 -3.23 -20.75 -7.82
CA LEU A 36 -3.65 -22.06 -8.33
C LEU A 36 -2.86 -22.49 -9.55
N LEU A 37 -2.68 -21.61 -10.53
CA LEU A 37 -1.91 -21.90 -11.76
C LEU A 37 -0.43 -22.17 -11.46
N LEU A 38 0.17 -21.47 -10.49
CA LEU A 38 1.54 -21.68 -10.05
C LEU A 38 1.72 -23.08 -9.44
N THR A 39 0.75 -23.59 -8.66
CA THR A 39 0.81 -24.97 -8.14
C THR A 39 0.72 -26.05 -9.22
N LYS A 40 0.37 -25.69 -10.46
CA LYS A 40 0.42 -26.60 -11.63
C LYS A 40 1.72 -26.46 -12.44
N ASN A 41 2.75 -25.80 -11.88
CA ASN A 41 4.05 -25.53 -12.52
C ASN A 41 3.92 -24.86 -13.90
N ILE A 42 3.27 -23.71 -13.94
CA ILE A 42 3.13 -22.85 -15.14
C ILE A 42 3.95 -21.58 -14.91
N LEU A 43 4.66 -21.09 -15.94
CA LEU A 43 5.32 -19.78 -15.86
C LEU A 43 4.25 -18.68 -15.82
N LEU A 44 4.37 -17.75 -14.86
CA LEU A 44 3.41 -16.66 -14.67
C LEU A 44 4.08 -15.30 -14.77
N THR A 45 3.44 -14.39 -15.51
CA THR A 45 3.75 -12.96 -15.49
C THR A 45 2.46 -12.16 -15.38
N THR A 46 2.46 -11.06 -14.63
CA THR A 46 1.31 -10.16 -14.53
C THR A 46 1.56 -8.84 -15.26
N ILE A 47 0.50 -8.24 -15.78
CA ILE A 47 0.46 -6.86 -16.26
C ILE A 47 -0.71 -6.18 -15.58
N LYS A 48 -0.48 -4.98 -15.03
CA LYS A 48 -1.52 -4.11 -14.49
C LYS A 48 -1.69 -2.93 -15.45
N ILE A 49 -2.90 -2.77 -15.97
CA ILE A 49 -3.31 -1.59 -16.73
C ILE A 49 -4.01 -0.63 -15.77
N ASP A 50 -3.50 0.59 -15.68
CA ASP A 50 -4.02 1.66 -14.87
C ASP A 50 -4.49 2.82 -15.78
N PRO A 51 -5.80 3.10 -15.84
CA PRO A 51 -6.32 4.07 -16.81
C PRO A 51 -6.04 5.54 -16.41
N TYR A 52 -5.47 5.79 -15.22
CA TYR A 52 -5.11 7.14 -14.76
C TYR A 52 -4.00 7.81 -15.60
N LEU A 53 -3.99 9.14 -15.61
CA LEU A 53 -3.08 9.95 -16.44
C LEU A 53 -1.64 10.08 -15.91
N ASN A 54 -1.37 9.81 -14.63
CA ASN A 54 -0.01 9.85 -14.08
C ASN A 54 0.89 8.81 -14.78
N ILE A 55 2.17 9.16 -14.99
CA ILE A 55 3.18 8.24 -15.55
C ILE A 55 3.51 7.13 -14.54
N ASP A 56 3.52 7.43 -13.25
CA ASP A 56 3.84 6.51 -12.15
C ASP A 56 2.96 6.79 -10.93
N ALA A 57 3.03 5.92 -9.92
CA ALA A 57 2.37 6.13 -8.63
C ALA A 57 3.20 7.02 -7.68
N GLY A 58 4.48 7.27 -7.98
CA GLY A 58 5.42 7.93 -7.06
C GLY A 58 5.04 9.35 -6.66
N THR A 59 4.31 10.03 -7.53
CA THR A 59 3.77 11.39 -7.32
C THR A 59 2.44 11.44 -6.54
N MET A 60 1.79 10.30 -6.28
CA MET A 60 0.44 10.27 -5.68
C MET A 60 0.44 10.45 -4.15
N SER A 61 -0.68 10.95 -3.62
CA SER A 61 -0.90 11.03 -2.18
C SER A 61 -1.31 9.67 -1.62
N PRO A 62 -0.66 9.16 -0.55
CA PRO A 62 -1.07 7.89 0.07
C PRO A 62 -2.44 7.88 0.78
N TYR A 63 -3.17 8.98 0.69
CA TYR A 63 -4.57 9.12 1.10
C TYR A 63 -5.57 8.83 -0.02
N GLU A 64 -5.14 8.94 -1.28
CA GLU A 64 -6.01 8.89 -2.47
C GLU A 64 -5.94 7.53 -3.18
N HIS A 65 -4.73 7.00 -3.38
CA HIS A 65 -4.48 5.74 -4.11
C HIS A 65 -3.80 4.65 -3.26
N GLY A 66 -3.72 4.82 -1.93
CA GLY A 66 -2.98 3.90 -1.06
C GLY A 66 -1.46 4.11 -1.11
N GLU A 67 -0.69 3.21 -0.51
CA GLU A 67 0.78 3.31 -0.52
C GLU A 67 1.40 3.07 -1.91
N VAL A 68 2.52 3.75 -2.20
CA VAL A 68 3.32 3.50 -3.41
C VAL A 68 4.15 2.24 -3.21
N TYR A 69 3.95 1.22 -4.04
CA TYR A 69 4.79 0.02 -4.05
C TYR A 69 6.03 0.25 -4.93
N VAL A 70 7.17 -0.34 -4.54
CA VAL A 70 8.45 -0.16 -5.25
C VAL A 70 8.97 -1.52 -5.73
N LEU A 71 9.30 -1.59 -7.02
CA LEU A 71 9.81 -2.80 -7.69
C LEU A 71 11.34 -2.93 -7.61
N GLU A 72 11.89 -4.07 -8.05
CA GLU A 72 13.35 -4.32 -7.95
C GLU A 72 14.18 -3.32 -8.77
N ASP A 73 13.67 -2.93 -9.94
CA ASP A 73 14.29 -1.95 -10.85
C ASP A 73 14.09 -0.49 -10.41
N GLY A 74 13.35 -0.26 -9.32
CA GLY A 74 12.97 1.07 -8.84
C GLY A 74 11.70 1.63 -9.48
N GLY A 75 10.91 0.83 -10.21
CA GLY A 75 9.58 1.25 -10.64
C GLY A 75 8.66 1.59 -9.47
N GLU A 76 8.15 2.82 -9.44
CA GLU A 76 7.13 3.28 -8.49
C GLU A 76 5.73 3.01 -9.06
N VAL A 77 5.00 2.09 -8.45
CA VAL A 77 3.80 1.46 -9.04
C VAL A 77 2.65 1.35 -8.05
N ASP A 78 1.46 1.08 -8.59
CA ASP A 78 0.26 0.79 -7.82
C ASP A 78 0.40 -0.44 -6.89
N LEU A 79 -0.34 -0.41 -5.80
CA LEU A 79 -0.32 -1.37 -4.70
C LEU A 79 -0.67 -2.80 -5.13
N ASP A 80 -1.51 -2.98 -6.15
CA ASP A 80 -1.87 -4.32 -6.64
C ASP A 80 -0.69 -5.08 -7.26
N LEU A 81 0.36 -4.41 -7.75
CA LEU A 81 1.60 -5.09 -8.17
C LEU A 81 2.33 -5.73 -6.98
N GLY A 82 2.24 -5.11 -5.80
CA GLY A 82 2.74 -5.71 -4.57
C GLY A 82 1.94 -6.94 -4.14
N ASN A 83 0.64 -6.98 -4.42
CA ASN A 83 -0.18 -8.17 -4.18
C ASN A 83 0.28 -9.33 -5.07
N TYR A 84 0.56 -9.07 -6.36
CA TYR A 84 1.09 -10.08 -7.28
C TYR A 84 2.47 -10.61 -6.89
N GLU A 85 3.44 -9.74 -6.58
CA GLU A 85 4.76 -10.19 -6.13
C GLU A 85 4.68 -11.00 -4.81
N ARG A 86 3.83 -10.57 -3.87
CA ARG A 86 3.69 -11.25 -2.56
C ARG A 86 3.03 -12.62 -2.68
N PHE A 87 1.98 -12.78 -3.48
CA PHE A 87 1.23 -14.05 -3.61
C PHE A 87 1.89 -15.06 -4.54
N LEU A 88 2.40 -14.59 -5.69
CA LEU A 88 2.92 -15.45 -6.75
C LEU A 88 4.42 -15.71 -6.63
N ASN A 89 5.11 -15.02 -5.71
CA ASN A 89 6.58 -15.03 -5.56
C ASN A 89 7.33 -14.70 -6.88
N ILE A 90 6.70 -13.90 -7.75
CA ILE A 90 7.31 -13.39 -8.97
C ILE A 90 8.00 -12.04 -8.72
N LYS A 91 8.88 -11.67 -9.65
CA LYS A 91 9.49 -10.34 -9.75
C LYS A 91 8.80 -9.52 -10.84
N LEU A 92 8.48 -8.26 -10.61
CA LEU A 92 7.92 -7.36 -11.61
C LEU A 92 8.88 -6.20 -11.93
N SER A 93 8.68 -5.59 -13.09
CA SER A 93 9.42 -4.42 -13.57
C SER A 93 8.49 -3.21 -13.74
N TYR A 94 9.06 -2.00 -13.82
CA TYR A 94 8.33 -0.77 -14.15
C TYR A 94 7.45 -0.90 -15.41
N LYS A 95 7.83 -1.75 -16.37
CA LYS A 95 7.04 -2.00 -17.60
C LYS A 95 5.77 -2.83 -17.34
N ASN A 96 5.71 -3.63 -16.26
CA ASN A 96 4.54 -4.45 -15.93
C ASN A 96 3.34 -3.62 -15.45
N ASN A 97 3.56 -2.35 -15.09
CA ASN A 97 2.52 -1.36 -14.89
C ASN A 97 2.41 -0.49 -16.15
N ILE A 98 1.26 -0.54 -16.83
CA ILE A 98 0.93 0.30 -17.99
C ILE A 98 0.00 1.40 -17.48
N THR A 99 0.32 2.68 -17.74
CA THR A 99 -0.57 3.80 -17.39
C THR A 99 -0.91 4.63 -18.63
N SER A 100 -2.01 5.39 -18.60
CA SER A 100 -2.33 6.32 -19.69
C SER A 100 -1.21 7.33 -19.89
N GLY A 101 -0.57 7.79 -18.80
CA GLY A 101 0.63 8.63 -18.85
C GLY A 101 1.76 8.02 -19.68
N LYS A 102 2.16 6.76 -19.40
CA LYS A 102 3.23 6.08 -20.14
C LYS A 102 2.92 5.93 -21.63
N VAL A 103 1.70 5.49 -21.96
CA VAL A 103 1.30 5.23 -23.36
C VAL A 103 1.21 6.53 -24.18
N TYR A 104 0.55 7.57 -23.65
CA TYR A 104 0.47 8.84 -24.36
C TYR A 104 1.84 9.52 -24.48
N GLU A 105 2.71 9.41 -23.47
CA GLU A 105 4.07 9.95 -23.56
C GLU A 105 4.90 9.26 -24.66
N GLU A 106 4.80 7.93 -24.80
CA GLU A 106 5.45 7.19 -25.90
C GLU A 106 4.91 7.65 -27.27
N VAL A 107 3.59 7.66 -27.46
CA VAL A 107 2.95 8.01 -28.74
C VAL A 107 3.28 9.46 -29.15
N ILE A 108 3.28 10.40 -28.21
CA ILE A 108 3.67 11.80 -28.47
C ILE A 108 5.17 11.91 -28.79
N LYS A 109 6.05 11.17 -28.10
CA LYS A 109 7.49 11.12 -28.43
C LYS A 109 7.74 10.56 -29.83
N LYS A 110 6.95 9.58 -30.28
CA LYS A 110 7.02 9.00 -31.64
C LYS A 110 6.51 9.97 -32.71
N GLU A 111 5.43 10.69 -32.44
CA GLU A 111 4.93 11.79 -33.28
C GLU A 111 6.01 12.86 -33.50
N ARG A 112 6.61 13.39 -32.42
CA ARG A 112 7.63 14.44 -32.51
C ARG A 112 8.93 14.04 -33.21
N LYS A 113 9.23 12.74 -33.31
CA LYS A 113 10.34 12.22 -34.12
C LYS A 113 9.99 11.97 -35.59
N GLY A 114 8.70 12.03 -35.95
CA GLY A 114 8.21 11.67 -37.28
C GLY A 114 8.08 10.16 -37.54
N GLU A 115 8.07 9.30 -36.50
CA GLU A 115 7.98 7.83 -36.67
C GLU A 115 6.68 7.40 -37.39
N TYR A 116 5.61 8.22 -37.32
CA TYR A 116 4.35 8.03 -38.05
C TYR A 116 4.33 8.62 -39.47
N LEU A 117 5.49 8.99 -40.04
CA LEU A 117 5.66 9.51 -41.41
C LEU A 117 4.78 10.74 -41.73
N GLY A 118 4.56 11.61 -40.74
CA GLY A 118 3.73 12.83 -40.88
C GLY A 118 2.22 12.60 -40.97
N LYS A 119 1.74 11.35 -40.79
CA LYS A 119 0.31 11.04 -40.72
C LYS A 119 -0.32 11.51 -39.42
N THR A 120 -1.62 11.84 -39.45
CA THR A 120 -2.40 12.20 -38.27
C THR A 120 -2.50 11.03 -37.29
N VAL A 121 -1.90 11.20 -36.11
CA VAL A 121 -1.99 10.24 -35.00
C VAL A 121 -3.39 10.32 -34.37
N GLN A 122 -3.94 9.16 -34.02
CA GLN A 122 -5.29 8.98 -33.48
C GLN A 122 -5.30 7.85 -32.45
N VAL A 123 -6.28 7.84 -31.53
CA VAL A 123 -6.43 6.80 -30.49
C VAL A 123 -6.46 5.40 -31.09
N VAL A 124 -7.34 5.18 -32.08
CA VAL A 124 -7.31 3.98 -32.91
C VAL A 124 -6.69 4.33 -34.26
N PRO A 125 -5.75 3.53 -34.80
CA PRO A 125 -5.09 2.38 -34.17
C PRO A 125 -3.87 2.78 -33.32
N HIS A 126 -3.33 4.00 -33.44
CA HIS A 126 -1.96 4.29 -32.97
C HIS A 126 -1.72 4.13 -31.45
N VAL A 127 -2.73 4.39 -30.60
CA VAL A 127 -2.64 4.19 -29.15
C VAL A 127 -2.98 2.74 -28.78
N THR A 128 -3.95 2.12 -29.45
CA THR A 128 -4.29 0.70 -29.23
C THR A 128 -3.18 -0.25 -29.69
N ASP A 129 -2.49 0.07 -30.78
CA ASP A 129 -1.26 -0.58 -31.24
C ASP A 129 -0.12 -0.40 -30.24
N ALA A 130 0.07 0.79 -29.67
CA ALA A 130 1.09 1.03 -28.65
C ALA A 130 0.85 0.16 -27.41
N ILE A 131 -0.40 0.07 -26.92
CA ILE A 131 -0.80 -0.82 -25.82
C ILE A 131 -0.52 -2.30 -26.17
N GLN A 132 -0.95 -2.76 -27.34
CA GLN A 132 -0.73 -4.15 -27.79
C GLN A 132 0.76 -4.51 -27.91
N ASN A 133 1.58 -3.60 -28.43
CA ASN A 133 3.02 -3.80 -28.59
C ASN A 133 3.75 -3.74 -27.24
N TRP A 134 3.32 -2.89 -26.30
CA TRP A 134 3.83 -2.88 -24.93
C TRP A 134 3.53 -4.19 -24.21
N ILE A 135 2.29 -4.70 -24.29
CA ILE A 135 1.90 -5.99 -23.71
C ILE A 135 2.80 -7.12 -24.23
N LYS A 136 2.99 -7.21 -25.55
CA LYS A 136 3.87 -8.22 -26.18
C LYS A 136 5.32 -8.10 -25.70
N GLY A 137 5.89 -6.90 -25.73
CA GLY A 137 7.27 -6.65 -25.29
C GLY A 137 7.53 -6.97 -23.81
N VAL A 138 6.56 -6.71 -22.93
CA VAL A 138 6.64 -7.08 -21.50
C VAL A 138 6.61 -8.58 -21.30
N ILE A 139 5.79 -9.31 -22.06
CA ILE A 139 5.72 -10.76 -22.03
C ILE A 139 7.06 -11.36 -22.51
N ASP A 140 7.59 -10.88 -23.64
CA ASP A 140 8.85 -11.37 -24.19
C ASP A 140 10.03 -11.14 -23.22
N ASP A 141 10.13 -9.97 -22.62
CA ASP A 141 11.19 -9.66 -21.65
C ASP A 141 11.08 -10.52 -20.39
N ASN A 142 9.87 -10.73 -19.87
CA ASN A 142 9.67 -11.59 -18.70
C ASN A 142 9.85 -13.08 -19.02
N ILE A 143 9.51 -13.57 -20.21
CA ILE A 143 9.81 -14.95 -20.64
C ILE A 143 11.32 -15.17 -20.75
N LYS A 144 12.07 -14.24 -21.37
CA LYS A 144 13.55 -14.30 -21.44
C LYS A 144 14.16 -14.34 -20.03
N ARG A 145 13.68 -13.51 -19.12
CA ARG A 145 14.12 -13.47 -17.71
C ARG A 145 13.79 -14.78 -16.99
N MET A 146 12.56 -15.28 -17.09
CA MET A 146 12.13 -16.54 -16.45
C MET A 146 12.88 -17.75 -17.01
N LYS A 147 13.14 -17.83 -18.32
CA LYS A 147 13.98 -18.89 -18.91
C LYS A 147 15.36 -18.95 -18.22
N LYS A 148 15.99 -17.80 -17.98
CA LYS A 148 17.27 -17.70 -17.24
C LYS A 148 17.12 -18.04 -15.75
N GLU A 149 16.07 -17.54 -15.09
CA GLU A 149 15.83 -17.72 -13.65
C GLU A 149 15.57 -19.19 -13.27
N TYR A 150 14.80 -19.92 -14.09
CA TYR A 150 14.49 -21.34 -13.90
C TYR A 150 15.42 -22.29 -14.69
N ASN A 151 16.53 -21.79 -15.26
CA ASN A 151 17.51 -22.56 -16.04
C ASN A 151 16.91 -23.42 -17.19
N ILE A 152 15.87 -22.92 -17.84
CA ILE A 152 15.12 -23.60 -18.91
C ILE A 152 16.00 -23.68 -20.17
N THR A 153 16.47 -24.88 -20.49
CA THR A 153 17.38 -25.15 -21.62
C THR A 153 16.90 -26.33 -22.46
N ALA A 154 17.25 -26.32 -23.76
CA ALA A 154 16.80 -27.29 -24.77
C ALA A 154 16.94 -28.76 -24.36
N SER A 155 17.99 -29.09 -23.62
CA SER A 155 18.33 -30.46 -23.20
C SER A 155 17.68 -30.92 -21.88
N SER A 156 16.98 -30.03 -21.15
CA SER A 156 16.52 -30.30 -19.77
C SER A 156 15.00 -30.30 -19.59
N THR A 157 14.24 -29.81 -20.58
CA THR A 157 12.77 -29.61 -20.47
C THR A 157 11.99 -30.35 -21.54
N PRO A 158 10.66 -30.58 -21.36
CA PRO A 158 9.81 -30.93 -22.49
C PRO A 158 9.95 -29.88 -23.60
N ASN A 159 9.74 -30.29 -24.86
CA ASN A 159 9.93 -29.45 -26.06
C ASN A 159 8.95 -28.26 -26.16
N THR A 160 8.12 -28.01 -25.14
CA THR A 160 7.26 -26.84 -25.05
C THR A 160 6.92 -26.54 -23.59
N VAL A 161 7.06 -25.28 -23.18
CA VAL A 161 6.76 -24.80 -21.82
C VAL A 161 5.54 -23.87 -21.83
N PRO A 162 4.55 -24.03 -20.93
CA PRO A 162 3.41 -23.12 -20.86
C PRO A 162 3.74 -21.87 -20.02
N CYS A 163 3.41 -20.69 -20.57
CA CYS A 163 3.48 -19.40 -19.88
C CYS A 163 2.11 -18.71 -19.97
N ILE A 164 1.58 -18.24 -18.84
CA ILE A 164 0.35 -17.44 -18.79
C ILE A 164 0.72 -16.00 -18.43
N CYS A 165 0.35 -15.06 -19.31
CA CYS A 165 0.27 -13.65 -18.97
C CYS A 165 -1.12 -13.34 -18.39
N MET A 166 -1.15 -12.81 -17.17
CA MET A 166 -2.37 -12.39 -16.51
C MET A 166 -2.45 -10.86 -16.55
N ILE A 167 -3.49 -10.30 -17.16
CA ILE A 167 -3.63 -8.86 -17.41
C ILE A 167 -4.83 -8.34 -16.61
N GLU A 168 -4.60 -7.43 -15.66
CA GLU A 168 -5.66 -6.72 -14.96
C GLU A 168 -5.98 -5.40 -15.65
N VAL A 169 -7.27 -5.10 -15.85
CA VAL A 169 -7.77 -3.80 -16.28
C VAL A 169 -8.32 -3.03 -15.08
N GLY A 170 -7.62 -1.96 -14.70
CA GLY A 170 -8.03 -0.99 -13.68
C GLY A 170 -9.32 -0.24 -14.06
N GLY A 171 -9.86 0.54 -13.12
CA GLY A 171 -11.17 1.19 -13.29
C GLY A 171 -12.35 0.21 -13.36
N THR A 172 -13.43 0.61 -14.01
CA THR A 172 -14.65 -0.19 -14.27
C THR A 172 -15.06 -0.15 -15.74
N VAL A 173 -15.80 -1.16 -16.21
CA VAL A 173 -16.33 -1.16 -17.59
C VAL A 173 -17.35 -0.04 -17.79
N GLY A 174 -17.15 0.76 -18.82
CA GLY A 174 -17.97 1.94 -19.13
C GLY A 174 -17.32 3.28 -18.75
N ASP A 175 -16.24 3.27 -17.96
CA ASP A 175 -15.44 4.47 -17.71
C ASP A 175 -14.75 4.93 -19.00
N ILE A 176 -14.80 6.24 -19.28
CA ILE A 176 -14.11 6.84 -20.46
C ILE A 176 -12.61 6.57 -20.47
N GLU A 177 -12.00 6.43 -19.30
CA GLU A 177 -10.58 6.13 -19.12
C GLU A 177 -10.26 4.67 -19.46
N SER A 178 -11.20 3.75 -19.23
CA SER A 178 -11.06 2.31 -19.53
C SER A 178 -11.20 1.99 -21.02
N ALA A 179 -12.00 2.79 -21.75
CA ALA A 179 -12.48 2.46 -23.09
C ALA A 179 -11.36 2.17 -24.10
N VAL A 180 -10.27 2.95 -24.06
CA VAL A 180 -9.10 2.78 -24.94
C VAL A 180 -8.41 1.42 -24.71
N TYR A 181 -8.40 0.94 -23.47
CA TYR A 181 -7.81 -0.36 -23.12
C TYR A 181 -8.72 -1.53 -23.46
N LEU A 182 -10.04 -1.37 -23.31
CA LEU A 182 -11.00 -2.39 -23.72
C LEU A 182 -10.94 -2.59 -25.24
N GLU A 183 -10.86 -1.50 -26.03
CA GLU A 183 -10.66 -1.53 -27.48
C GLU A 183 -9.30 -2.16 -27.86
N ALA A 184 -8.20 -1.79 -27.20
CA ALA A 184 -6.89 -2.39 -27.44
C ALA A 184 -6.84 -3.90 -27.13
N LEU A 185 -7.56 -4.34 -26.09
CA LEU A 185 -7.67 -5.76 -25.73
C LEU A 185 -8.63 -6.52 -26.64
N GLN A 186 -9.70 -5.88 -27.15
CA GLN A 186 -10.56 -6.44 -28.19
C GLN A 186 -9.76 -6.71 -29.46
N GLN A 187 -8.96 -5.74 -29.90
CA GLN A 187 -8.05 -5.89 -31.05
C GLN A 187 -6.99 -6.97 -30.80
N LEU A 188 -6.45 -7.07 -29.59
CA LEU A 188 -5.53 -8.15 -29.21
C LEU A 188 -6.19 -9.53 -29.29
N ILE A 189 -7.40 -9.68 -28.73
CA ILE A 189 -8.18 -10.93 -28.72
C ILE A 189 -8.51 -11.40 -30.14
N ASN A 190 -8.87 -10.49 -31.03
CA ASN A 190 -9.15 -10.81 -32.44
C ASN A 190 -7.91 -11.31 -33.23
N ASN A 191 -6.70 -11.06 -32.70
CA ASN A 191 -5.43 -11.54 -33.26
C ASN A 191 -4.89 -12.82 -32.56
N LEU A 192 -5.67 -13.44 -31.67
CA LEU A 192 -5.32 -14.63 -30.90
C LEU A 192 -6.28 -15.79 -31.21
N ASN A 193 -5.86 -17.04 -30.99
CA ASN A 193 -6.78 -18.18 -31.09
C ASN A 193 -7.77 -18.20 -29.92
N SER A 194 -8.92 -18.84 -30.09
CA SER A 194 -9.97 -18.88 -29.05
C SER A 194 -9.56 -19.70 -27.80
N ASP A 195 -8.53 -20.55 -27.92
CA ASP A 195 -7.86 -21.23 -26.81
C ASP A 195 -6.57 -20.53 -26.35
N ASP A 196 -6.15 -19.41 -26.96
CA ASP A 196 -5.02 -18.60 -26.48
C ASP A 196 -5.39 -17.65 -25.34
N VAL A 197 -6.68 -17.31 -25.21
CA VAL A 197 -7.16 -16.29 -24.25
C VAL A 197 -8.33 -16.79 -23.39
N CYS A 198 -8.42 -16.27 -22.17
CA CYS A 198 -9.51 -16.50 -21.22
C CYS A 198 -9.93 -15.17 -20.57
N LEU A 199 -11.14 -14.67 -20.85
CA LEU A 199 -11.63 -13.41 -20.29
C LEU A 199 -12.45 -13.64 -19.00
N CYS A 200 -12.02 -13.04 -17.91
CA CYS A 200 -12.64 -13.07 -16.59
C CYS A 200 -13.22 -11.69 -16.26
N HIS A 201 -14.45 -11.64 -15.76
CA HIS A 201 -15.12 -10.39 -15.39
C HIS A 201 -15.58 -10.40 -13.93
N LEU A 202 -15.10 -9.46 -13.11
CA LEU A 202 -15.40 -9.38 -11.67
C LEU A 202 -16.51 -8.36 -11.41
N SER A 203 -17.70 -8.83 -11.03
CA SER A 203 -18.87 -8.00 -10.72
C SER A 203 -19.33 -8.20 -9.26
N TYR A 204 -20.12 -7.26 -8.75
CA TYR A 204 -20.70 -7.31 -7.40
C TYR A 204 -22.15 -7.81 -7.44
N VAL A 205 -22.47 -8.77 -6.58
CA VAL A 205 -23.83 -9.31 -6.35
C VAL A 205 -24.26 -8.90 -4.93
N PRO A 206 -24.92 -7.74 -4.76
CA PRO A 206 -25.35 -7.28 -3.45
C PRO A 206 -26.50 -8.12 -2.88
N ILE A 207 -26.48 -8.31 -1.56
CA ILE A 207 -27.59 -8.85 -0.76
C ILE A 207 -28.46 -7.66 -0.33
N MET A 208 -29.76 -7.70 -0.62
CA MET A 208 -30.65 -6.55 -0.39
C MET A 208 -31.95 -6.93 0.34
N GLY A 209 -32.39 -6.03 1.23
CA GLY A 209 -33.64 -6.13 1.98
C GLY A 209 -33.61 -7.10 3.16
N THR A 210 -34.68 -7.10 3.95
CA THR A 210 -34.85 -8.00 5.12
C THR A 210 -34.88 -9.48 4.75
N LEU A 211 -35.22 -9.81 3.50
CA LEU A 211 -35.22 -11.18 2.97
C LEU A 211 -33.84 -11.67 2.49
N ARG A 212 -32.78 -10.84 2.60
CA ARG A 212 -31.40 -11.13 2.15
C ARG A 212 -31.32 -11.73 0.73
N GLU A 213 -32.07 -11.16 -0.22
CA GLU A 213 -32.09 -11.67 -1.59
C GLU A 213 -30.86 -11.19 -2.37
N GLN A 214 -30.16 -12.12 -3.04
CA GLN A 214 -28.99 -11.84 -3.89
C GLN A 214 -29.42 -11.22 -5.24
N LYS A 215 -29.15 -9.93 -5.42
CA LYS A 215 -29.59 -9.17 -6.60
C LYS A 215 -28.56 -9.26 -7.73
N THR A 216 -28.83 -10.11 -8.71
CA THR A 216 -27.95 -10.36 -9.88
C THR A 216 -27.97 -9.26 -10.95
N LYS A 217 -28.83 -8.24 -10.81
CA LYS A 217 -29.01 -7.18 -11.82
C LYS A 217 -27.75 -6.36 -12.13
N PRO A 218 -26.92 -5.92 -11.17
CA PRO A 218 -25.69 -5.20 -11.47
C PRO A 218 -24.78 -5.98 -12.43
N THR A 219 -24.59 -7.29 -12.18
CA THR A 219 -23.82 -8.19 -13.06
C THR A 219 -24.39 -8.26 -14.47
N GLN A 220 -25.71 -8.31 -14.64
CA GLN A 220 -26.35 -8.33 -15.96
C GLN A 220 -26.06 -7.04 -16.76
N HIS A 221 -26.09 -5.87 -16.12
CA HIS A 221 -25.73 -4.60 -16.76
C HIS A 221 -24.23 -4.50 -17.02
N SER A 222 -23.39 -4.99 -16.11
CA SER A 222 -21.92 -5.01 -16.23
C SER A 222 -21.45 -5.83 -17.44
N VAL A 223 -21.99 -7.04 -17.60
CA VAL A 223 -21.70 -7.92 -18.74
C VAL A 223 -22.28 -7.37 -20.04
N LYS A 224 -23.40 -6.64 -19.99
CA LYS A 224 -23.93 -5.92 -21.16
C LYS A 224 -22.90 -4.88 -21.65
N ILE A 225 -22.40 -4.01 -20.78
CA ILE A 225 -21.44 -2.96 -21.14
C ILE A 225 -20.12 -3.56 -21.66
N LEU A 226 -19.63 -4.63 -21.03
CA LEU A 226 -18.44 -5.35 -21.52
C LEU A 226 -18.61 -5.87 -22.96
N ARG A 227 -19.79 -6.40 -23.30
CA ARG A 227 -20.11 -6.84 -24.67
C ARG A 227 -20.34 -5.68 -25.65
N GLU A 228 -20.83 -4.53 -25.19
CA GLU A 228 -20.94 -3.32 -26.02
C GLU A 228 -19.54 -2.81 -26.41
N ALA A 229 -18.51 -3.03 -25.58
CA ALA A 229 -17.10 -2.88 -25.91
C ALA A 229 -16.49 -4.09 -26.69
N GLY A 230 -17.33 -4.94 -27.29
CA GLY A 230 -16.91 -6.08 -28.11
C GLY A 230 -16.33 -7.28 -27.37
N LEU A 231 -16.33 -7.28 -26.03
CA LEU A 231 -15.68 -8.31 -25.22
C LEU A 231 -16.71 -9.31 -24.64
N LYS A 232 -16.53 -10.61 -24.92
CA LYS A 232 -17.34 -11.69 -24.32
C LYS A 232 -16.57 -12.37 -23.19
N PRO A 233 -17.07 -12.36 -21.93
CA PRO A 233 -16.42 -13.05 -20.83
C PRO A 233 -16.60 -14.57 -20.95
N ASP A 234 -15.56 -15.31 -20.59
CA ASP A 234 -15.57 -16.76 -20.43
C ASP A 234 -16.00 -17.16 -19.01
N PHE A 235 -15.57 -16.39 -18.00
CA PHE A 235 -15.89 -16.58 -16.58
C PHE A 235 -16.46 -15.29 -15.97
N ILE A 236 -17.48 -15.45 -15.12
CA ILE A 236 -18.04 -14.36 -14.31
C ILE A 236 -17.66 -14.62 -12.85
N PHE A 237 -16.89 -13.72 -12.26
CA PHE A 237 -16.58 -13.73 -10.84
C PHE A 237 -17.54 -12.79 -10.12
N CYS A 238 -18.17 -13.29 -9.06
CA CYS A 238 -19.20 -12.59 -8.32
C CYS A 238 -18.71 -12.31 -6.90
N ARG A 239 -18.30 -11.07 -6.64
CA ARG A 239 -18.06 -10.59 -5.28
C ARG A 239 -19.40 -10.51 -4.55
N CYS A 240 -19.48 -11.14 -3.39
CA CYS A 240 -20.69 -11.24 -2.57
C CYS A 240 -20.32 -11.28 -1.08
N GLU A 241 -21.30 -11.09 -0.20
CA GLU A 241 -21.14 -11.27 1.26
C GLU A 241 -21.23 -12.77 1.60
N GLU A 242 -22.32 -13.42 1.21
CA GLU A 242 -22.57 -14.86 1.36
C GLU A 242 -22.29 -15.64 0.05
N PRO A 243 -22.08 -16.97 0.10
CA PRO A 243 -21.98 -17.81 -1.10
C PRO A 243 -23.19 -17.67 -2.03
N LEU A 244 -22.96 -17.75 -3.35
CA LEU A 244 -24.06 -17.60 -4.32
C LEU A 244 -25.09 -18.74 -4.21
N THR A 245 -26.38 -18.42 -4.31
CA THR A 245 -27.43 -19.43 -4.47
C THR A 245 -27.42 -20.03 -5.88
N GLU A 246 -27.92 -21.26 -6.03
CA GLU A 246 -28.08 -21.88 -7.34
C GLU A 246 -28.95 -21.05 -8.29
N GLU A 247 -30.00 -20.42 -7.75
CA GLU A 247 -30.89 -19.54 -8.52
C GLU A 247 -30.15 -18.28 -9.01
N ALA A 248 -29.26 -17.69 -8.19
CA ALA A 248 -28.41 -16.58 -8.60
C ALA A 248 -27.39 -17.02 -9.67
N ILE A 249 -26.77 -18.20 -9.52
CA ILE A 249 -25.86 -18.80 -10.50
C ILE A 249 -26.57 -19.02 -11.84
N GLN A 250 -27.74 -19.65 -11.85
CA GLN A 250 -28.54 -19.90 -13.05
C GLN A 250 -28.95 -18.59 -13.74
N LYS A 251 -29.42 -17.58 -12.98
CA LYS A 251 -29.74 -16.24 -13.50
C LYS A 251 -28.51 -15.58 -14.14
N ILE A 252 -27.35 -15.59 -13.47
CA ILE A 252 -26.12 -14.96 -14.00
C ILE A 252 -25.62 -15.69 -15.23
N SER A 253 -25.59 -17.02 -15.20
CA SER A 253 -25.23 -17.92 -16.31
C SER A 253 -26.04 -17.61 -17.58
N LEU A 254 -27.38 -17.62 -17.47
CA LEU A 254 -28.30 -17.39 -18.60
C LEU A 254 -28.12 -16.00 -19.25
N PHE A 255 -28.12 -14.92 -18.46
CA PHE A 255 -27.94 -13.57 -19.00
C PHE A 255 -26.50 -13.36 -19.54
N SER A 256 -25.49 -13.90 -18.84
CA SER A 256 -24.07 -13.72 -19.19
C SER A 256 -23.60 -14.66 -20.30
N GLN A 257 -24.42 -15.64 -20.72
CA GLN A 257 -24.13 -16.62 -21.78
C GLN A 257 -22.81 -17.37 -21.54
N VAL A 258 -22.54 -17.64 -20.27
CA VAL A 258 -21.51 -18.56 -19.77
C VAL A 258 -22.21 -19.82 -19.24
N LYS A 259 -21.45 -20.81 -18.80
CA LYS A 259 -22.00 -21.98 -18.11
C LYS A 259 -22.17 -21.72 -16.61
N ASN A 260 -23.01 -22.51 -15.94
CA ASN A 260 -23.08 -22.52 -14.47
C ASN A 260 -21.70 -22.77 -13.84
N GLU A 261 -20.94 -23.73 -14.37
CA GLU A 261 -19.55 -24.06 -13.94
C GLU A 261 -18.50 -22.94 -14.19
N HIS A 262 -18.92 -21.81 -14.78
CA HIS A 262 -18.08 -20.63 -15.04
C HIS A 262 -18.56 -19.38 -14.27
N VAL A 263 -19.62 -19.49 -13.44
CA VAL A 263 -20.05 -18.43 -12.51
C VAL A 263 -19.45 -18.73 -11.13
N ILE A 264 -18.45 -17.94 -10.75
CA ILE A 264 -17.60 -18.17 -9.59
C ILE A 264 -18.03 -17.27 -8.43
N SER A 265 -18.47 -17.86 -7.32
CA SER A 265 -18.72 -17.15 -6.06
C SER A 265 -17.40 -16.76 -5.39
N LEU A 266 -17.24 -15.47 -5.09
CA LEU A 266 -16.19 -14.90 -4.25
C LEU A 266 -16.84 -14.18 -3.06
N HIS A 267 -17.38 -14.97 -2.14
CA HIS A 267 -18.00 -14.50 -0.89
C HIS A 267 -16.97 -13.93 0.10
N ASP A 268 -17.44 -13.28 1.17
CA ASP A 268 -16.54 -12.76 2.21
C ASP A 268 -15.87 -13.90 2.99
N THR A 269 -14.61 -13.69 3.36
CA THR A 269 -13.75 -14.71 3.98
C THR A 269 -13.03 -14.19 5.20
N SER A 270 -12.88 -15.05 6.20
CA SER A 270 -12.15 -14.79 7.45
C SER A 270 -10.66 -14.49 7.26
N ASN A 271 -10.02 -15.00 6.18
CA ASN A 271 -8.68 -14.61 5.78
C ASN A 271 -8.45 -14.68 4.27
N LEU A 272 -7.60 -13.80 3.75
CA LEU A 272 -7.30 -13.63 2.32
C LEU A 272 -6.75 -14.91 1.66
N TYR A 273 -6.02 -15.73 2.41
CA TYR A 273 -5.42 -16.97 1.91
C TYR A 273 -6.45 -18.10 1.67
N LYS A 274 -7.72 -17.94 2.09
CA LYS A 274 -8.82 -18.86 1.73
C LYS A 274 -9.34 -18.67 0.30
N VAL A 275 -9.12 -17.52 -0.33
CA VAL A 275 -9.67 -17.24 -1.67
C VAL A 275 -9.20 -18.25 -2.74
N PRO A 276 -7.91 -18.67 -2.80
CA PRO A 276 -7.49 -19.78 -3.66
C PRO A 276 -8.19 -21.12 -3.37
N LEU A 277 -8.53 -21.40 -2.10
CA LEU A 277 -9.21 -22.64 -1.72
C LEU A 277 -10.66 -22.67 -2.26
N ILE A 278 -11.35 -21.53 -2.19
CA ILE A 278 -12.71 -21.34 -2.74
C ILE A 278 -12.72 -21.45 -4.27
N LEU A 279 -11.65 -21.01 -4.95
CA LEU A 279 -11.50 -21.17 -6.39
C LEU A 279 -11.27 -22.64 -6.79
N GLU A 280 -10.44 -23.39 -6.06
CA GLU A 280 -10.20 -24.82 -6.36
C GLU A 280 -11.44 -25.67 -6.04
N GLN A 281 -12.19 -25.36 -4.98
CA GLN A 281 -13.50 -25.97 -4.67
C GLN A 281 -14.51 -25.81 -5.81
N GLN A 282 -14.43 -24.72 -6.57
CA GLN A 282 -15.27 -24.45 -7.75
C GLN A 282 -14.63 -24.96 -9.06
N ASN A 283 -13.62 -25.84 -8.99
CA ASN A 283 -12.89 -26.44 -10.11
C ASN A 283 -12.28 -25.42 -11.11
N PHE A 284 -12.01 -24.19 -10.64
CA PHE A 284 -11.58 -23.08 -11.49
C PHE A 284 -10.31 -23.41 -12.30
N SER A 285 -9.30 -24.01 -11.66
CA SER A 285 -8.03 -24.32 -12.33
C SER A 285 -8.22 -25.33 -13.46
N ALA A 286 -9.00 -26.39 -13.24
CA ALA A 286 -9.31 -27.40 -14.25
C ALA A 286 -10.07 -26.80 -15.45
N ASN A 287 -11.03 -25.92 -15.20
CA ASN A 287 -11.83 -25.26 -16.25
C ASN A 287 -11.00 -24.24 -17.06
N VAL A 288 -10.06 -23.51 -16.44
CA VAL A 288 -9.12 -22.63 -17.17
C VAL A 288 -8.14 -23.44 -18.01
N LEU A 289 -7.56 -24.52 -17.48
CA LEU A 289 -6.65 -25.37 -18.27
C LEU A 289 -7.35 -26.04 -19.46
N LYS A 290 -8.65 -26.32 -19.33
CA LYS A 290 -9.52 -26.79 -20.42
C LYS A 290 -9.76 -25.70 -21.46
N LYS A 291 -10.10 -24.46 -21.05
CA LYS A 291 -10.29 -23.31 -21.95
C LYS A 291 -9.02 -22.93 -22.71
N LEU A 292 -7.87 -22.97 -22.04
CA LEU A 292 -6.58 -22.61 -22.63
C LEU A 292 -5.86 -23.80 -23.32
N ASN A 293 -6.51 -24.96 -23.44
CA ASN A 293 -5.95 -26.17 -24.08
C ASN A 293 -4.59 -26.62 -23.48
N LEU A 294 -4.39 -26.37 -22.17
CA LEU A 294 -3.13 -26.60 -21.48
C LEU A 294 -3.06 -27.93 -20.71
N GLN A 295 -4.17 -28.66 -20.56
CA GLN A 295 -4.25 -29.86 -19.69
C GLN A 295 -3.13 -30.87 -19.98
N ASN A 296 -2.94 -31.26 -21.24
CA ASN A 296 -1.91 -32.22 -21.64
C ASN A 296 -0.48 -31.67 -21.56
N THR A 297 -0.30 -30.35 -21.72
CA THR A 297 0.99 -29.67 -21.62
C THR A 297 1.47 -29.61 -20.17
N VAL A 298 0.55 -29.27 -19.26
CA VAL A 298 0.78 -29.24 -17.80
C VAL A 298 1.10 -30.64 -17.27
N LEU A 299 0.33 -31.67 -17.66
CA LEU A 299 0.57 -33.06 -17.25
C LEU A 299 1.94 -33.61 -17.72
N LYS A 300 2.52 -33.04 -18.77
CA LYS A 300 3.86 -33.38 -19.28
C LYS A 300 4.96 -32.48 -18.74
N ASN A 301 4.63 -31.38 -18.04
CA ASN A 301 5.63 -30.45 -17.54
C ASN A 301 6.32 -30.98 -16.29
N LYS A 302 7.65 -31.13 -16.36
CA LYS A 302 8.51 -31.57 -15.25
C LYS A 302 9.30 -30.44 -14.60
N LEU A 303 9.13 -29.20 -15.05
CA LEU A 303 9.74 -28.03 -14.43
C LEU A 303 9.20 -27.82 -13.01
N GLN A 304 10.08 -27.66 -12.04
CA GLN A 304 9.72 -27.17 -10.71
C GLN A 304 9.76 -25.64 -10.72
N ILE A 305 8.58 -25.01 -10.84
CA ILE A 305 8.40 -23.56 -10.84
C ILE A 305 7.76 -23.10 -9.52
N SER A 306 6.84 -23.89 -8.98
CA SER A 306 6.14 -23.54 -7.74
C SER A 306 7.07 -23.61 -6.53
N PRO A 307 7.17 -22.55 -5.70
CA PRO A 307 7.93 -22.59 -4.45
C PRO A 307 7.15 -23.25 -3.30
N TYR A 308 5.89 -23.66 -3.52
CA TYR A 308 5.03 -24.32 -2.54
C TYR A 308 4.05 -25.28 -3.22
N SER A 309 3.48 -26.22 -2.46
CA SER A 309 2.37 -27.06 -2.93
C SER A 309 1.01 -26.47 -2.53
N PHE A 310 -0.08 -26.97 -3.12
CA PHE A 310 -1.43 -26.57 -2.72
C PHE A 310 -1.77 -26.96 -1.26
N SER A 311 -1.24 -28.07 -0.75
CA SER A 311 -1.39 -28.44 0.67
C SER A 311 -0.57 -27.53 1.59
N THR A 312 0.62 -27.08 1.16
CA THR A 312 1.39 -26.05 1.88
C THR A 312 0.61 -24.73 1.97
N TRP A 313 -0.06 -24.32 0.88
CA TRP A 313 -0.92 -23.14 0.88
C TRP A 313 -2.13 -23.30 1.81
N LYS A 314 -2.80 -24.46 1.79
CA LYS A 314 -3.89 -24.74 2.72
C LYS A 314 -3.44 -24.63 4.18
N HIS A 315 -2.31 -25.27 4.53
CA HIS A 315 -1.75 -25.20 5.89
C HIS A 315 -1.45 -23.77 6.34
N LEU A 316 -0.95 -22.90 5.45
CA LEU A 316 -0.75 -21.47 5.74
C LEU A 316 -2.08 -20.75 6.04
N SER A 317 -3.14 -21.03 5.26
CA SER A 317 -4.45 -20.41 5.46
C SER A 317 -5.17 -20.91 6.73
N ASP A 318 -4.99 -22.18 7.09
CA ASP A 318 -5.51 -22.77 8.33
C ASP A 318 -4.75 -22.19 9.56
N ARG A 319 -3.42 -22.03 9.46
CA ARG A 319 -2.55 -21.52 10.54
C ARG A 319 -2.81 -20.06 10.92
N TYR A 320 -3.29 -19.24 9.98
CA TYR A 320 -3.76 -17.87 10.26
C TYR A 320 -4.88 -17.85 11.31
N GLU A 321 -5.69 -18.91 11.39
CA GLU A 321 -6.86 -18.97 12.28
C GLU A 321 -6.62 -19.81 13.54
N SER A 322 -5.70 -20.78 13.50
CA SER A 322 -5.37 -21.63 14.65
C SER A 322 -4.58 -20.93 15.78
N SER A 323 -4.26 -19.64 15.62
CA SER A 323 -3.36 -18.89 16.51
C SER A 323 -4.13 -18.30 17.70
N ASN A 324 -3.99 -18.93 18.87
CA ASN A 324 -4.69 -18.54 20.10
C ASN A 324 -4.02 -17.36 20.84
N GLU A 325 -2.68 -17.30 20.87
CA GLU A 325 -1.95 -16.21 21.53
C GLU A 325 -1.90 -14.98 20.61
N SER A 326 -2.21 -13.79 21.14
CA SER A 326 -2.18 -12.54 20.38
C SER A 326 -0.91 -11.72 20.59
N VAL A 327 -0.60 -10.88 19.61
CA VAL A 327 0.41 -9.81 19.67
C VAL A 327 -0.21 -8.48 19.27
N VAL A 328 -0.03 -7.45 20.09
CA VAL A 328 -0.65 -6.13 19.92
C VAL A 328 0.38 -5.11 19.44
N ILE A 329 0.32 -4.70 18.17
CA ILE A 329 1.31 -3.80 17.55
C ILE A 329 0.74 -2.40 17.35
N GLY A 330 1.45 -1.39 17.86
CA GLY A 330 1.13 0.03 17.67
C GLY A 330 1.79 0.60 16.41
N ILE A 331 1.00 1.06 15.44
CA ILE A 331 1.51 1.73 14.22
C ILE A 331 1.37 3.25 14.38
N VAL A 332 2.50 3.96 14.50
CA VAL A 332 2.55 5.42 14.75
C VAL A 332 2.50 6.19 13.41
N GLY A 333 1.32 6.19 12.81
CA GLY A 333 1.07 6.70 11.46
C GLY A 333 0.82 8.20 11.33
N LYS A 334 1.02 8.72 10.11
CA LYS A 334 0.56 10.05 9.64
C LYS A 334 -0.89 9.98 9.11
N TYR A 335 -1.35 8.78 8.78
CA TYR A 335 -2.64 8.46 8.20
C TYR A 335 -3.25 7.32 9.04
N THR A 336 -4.45 7.51 9.60
CA THR A 336 -5.08 6.54 10.53
C THR A 336 -6.58 6.44 10.26
N ALA A 337 -6.96 6.49 8.98
CA ALA A 337 -8.35 6.63 8.53
C ALA A 337 -8.67 5.83 7.25
N SER A 338 -7.66 5.54 6.42
CA SER A 338 -7.70 4.45 5.43
C SER A 338 -6.80 3.31 5.91
N ASN A 339 -7.17 2.08 5.55
CA ASN A 339 -6.36 0.87 5.80
C ASN A 339 -5.23 0.70 4.76
N ASP A 340 -5.43 1.24 3.55
CA ASP A 340 -4.61 0.92 2.38
C ASP A 340 -3.27 1.68 2.36
N THR A 341 -3.16 2.73 3.18
CA THR A 341 -1.94 3.55 3.32
C THR A 341 -0.76 2.81 3.96
N TYR A 342 -0.96 1.61 4.52
CA TYR A 342 0.08 0.79 5.16
C TYR A 342 -0.03 -0.72 4.85
N LEU A 343 -0.64 -1.10 3.71
CA LEU A 343 -1.02 -2.49 3.43
C LEU A 343 0.17 -3.47 3.35
N SER A 344 1.33 -3.08 2.82
CA SER A 344 2.53 -3.93 2.79
C SER A 344 3.10 -4.16 4.19
N ILE A 345 3.03 -3.14 5.06
CA ILE A 345 3.47 -3.24 6.46
C ILE A 345 2.52 -4.17 7.22
N ILE A 346 1.20 -4.03 7.03
CA ILE A 346 0.18 -4.92 7.58
C ILE A 346 0.41 -6.36 7.10
N SER A 347 0.62 -6.56 5.80
CA SER A 347 0.92 -7.87 5.20
C SER A 347 2.18 -8.48 5.77
N SER A 348 3.23 -7.68 6.01
CA SER A 348 4.51 -8.15 6.54
C SER A 348 4.45 -8.53 8.02
N LEU A 349 3.69 -7.78 8.83
CA LEU A 349 3.31 -8.17 10.19
C LEU A 349 2.50 -9.46 10.18
N VAL A 350 1.54 -9.61 9.25
CA VAL A 350 0.76 -10.85 9.08
C VAL A 350 1.66 -12.04 8.75
N HIS A 351 2.57 -11.94 7.78
CA HIS A 351 3.50 -13.03 7.44
C HIS A 351 4.33 -13.48 8.66
N ALA A 352 4.90 -12.52 9.40
CA ALA A 352 5.65 -12.79 10.62
C ALA A 352 4.78 -13.44 11.72
N CYS A 353 3.54 -12.96 11.90
CA CYS A 353 2.60 -13.52 12.88
C CYS A 353 2.16 -14.96 12.52
N ILE A 354 1.90 -15.25 11.25
CA ILE A 354 1.62 -16.62 10.78
C ILE A 354 2.81 -17.53 11.08
N GLU A 355 4.04 -17.11 10.75
CA GLU A 355 5.23 -17.93 10.99
C GLU A 355 5.41 -18.22 12.50
N CYS A 356 5.28 -17.21 13.36
CA CYS A 356 5.33 -17.36 14.82
C CYS A 356 4.15 -18.16 15.43
N GLY A 357 2.97 -18.17 14.79
CA GLY A 357 1.74 -18.69 15.39
C GLY A 357 1.03 -17.71 16.33
N PHE A 358 1.11 -16.41 16.04
CA PHE A 358 0.42 -15.36 16.79
C PHE A 358 -0.75 -14.76 16.00
N LYS A 359 -1.77 -14.30 16.73
CA LYS A 359 -2.87 -13.48 16.18
C LYS A 359 -2.52 -11.99 16.28
N LEU A 360 -2.32 -11.35 15.12
CA LEU A 360 -2.01 -9.92 15.04
C LEU A 360 -3.20 -9.05 15.45
N ILE A 361 -2.97 -8.09 16.34
CA ILE A 361 -3.91 -7.02 16.70
C ILE A 361 -3.24 -5.67 16.46
N ILE A 362 -3.73 -4.89 15.49
CA ILE A 362 -3.16 -3.58 15.17
C ILE A 362 -3.86 -2.47 15.97
N LYS A 363 -3.07 -1.52 16.49
CA LYS A 363 -3.54 -0.27 17.09
C LYS A 363 -2.95 0.92 16.33
N TYR A 364 -3.78 1.63 15.56
CA TYR A 364 -3.35 2.84 14.87
C TYR A 364 -3.22 4.02 15.84
N ILE A 365 -2.02 4.59 15.93
CA ILE A 365 -1.70 5.74 16.76
C ILE A 365 -1.41 6.92 15.84
N ASN A 366 -2.23 7.97 15.89
CA ASN A 366 -1.99 9.14 15.05
C ASN A 366 -0.85 9.99 15.64
N SER A 367 0.29 10.04 14.95
CA SER A 367 1.47 10.81 15.35
C SER A 367 1.18 12.29 15.65
N SER A 368 0.16 12.90 15.00
CA SER A 368 -0.23 14.30 15.28
C SER A 368 -0.99 14.48 16.60
N HIS A 369 -1.43 13.39 17.23
CA HIS A 369 -2.05 13.43 18.57
C HIS A 369 -1.03 13.24 19.70
N LEU A 370 0.13 12.60 19.47
CA LEU A 370 1.15 12.38 20.51
C LEU A 370 1.86 13.65 20.99
N SER A 371 1.72 14.78 20.28
CA SER A 371 2.36 16.05 20.62
C SER A 371 1.35 17.20 20.82
N LEU A 372 1.31 17.78 22.02
CA LEU A 372 0.61 19.03 22.30
C LEU A 372 1.42 20.23 21.75
N LYS A 373 1.37 20.47 20.42
CA LYS A 373 1.79 21.76 19.85
C LYS A 373 1.14 22.90 20.65
N LYS A 374 1.95 23.69 21.36
CA LYS A 374 1.53 24.93 22.04
C LYS A 374 0.81 25.82 21.01
N LYS A 375 -0.30 26.47 21.40
CA LYS A 375 -0.92 27.51 20.55
C LYS A 375 0.16 28.58 20.30
N SER A 376 0.66 28.69 19.07
CA SER A 376 1.46 29.86 18.70
C SER A 376 0.56 31.08 18.84
N LYS A 377 1.04 32.14 19.50
CA LYS A 377 0.29 33.40 19.60
C LYS A 377 0.21 34.01 18.21
N LYS A 378 -0.81 33.64 17.42
CA LYS A 378 -1.18 34.33 16.19
C LYS A 378 -1.36 35.81 16.56
N LYS A 379 -0.39 36.67 16.19
CA LYS A 379 -0.56 38.11 16.29
C LYS A 379 -1.84 38.46 15.56
N ASN A 380 -2.76 39.15 16.23
CA ASN A 380 -4.17 39.27 15.83
C ASN A 380 -4.39 40.33 14.72
N ILE A 381 -3.52 40.27 13.70
CA ILE A 381 -3.29 41.27 12.66
C ILE A 381 -4.01 40.88 11.37
N ASP A 382 -3.95 39.60 11.00
CA ASP A 382 -4.33 39.18 9.65
C ASP A 382 -5.83 38.87 9.46
N LEU A 383 -6.57 38.62 10.55
CA LEU A 383 -8.04 38.54 10.52
C LEU A 383 -8.66 39.88 10.12
N LYS A 384 -8.18 41.00 10.69
CA LYS A 384 -8.57 42.35 10.28
C LYS A 384 -8.10 42.70 8.85
N ARG A 385 -7.05 42.03 8.34
CA ARG A 385 -6.58 42.20 6.96
C ARG A 385 -7.43 41.44 5.94
N LYS A 386 -7.86 40.22 6.26
CA LYS A 386 -8.82 39.47 5.42
C LYS A 386 -10.20 40.10 5.41
N ALA A 387 -10.73 40.52 6.57
CA ALA A 387 -12.02 41.22 6.65
C ALA A 387 -12.07 42.49 5.77
N ARG A 388 -10.96 43.23 5.68
CA ARG A 388 -10.85 44.43 4.82
C ARG A 388 -10.69 44.15 3.32
N LYS A 389 -10.44 42.89 2.90
CA LYS A 389 -10.33 42.52 1.47
C LYS A 389 -11.65 42.01 0.87
N TYR A 390 -12.72 41.94 1.65
CA TYR A 390 -14.08 41.59 1.20
C TYR A 390 -15.10 42.73 1.47
N ALA A 391 -14.60 43.95 1.63
CA ALA A 391 -15.41 45.15 1.92
C ALA A 391 -15.62 46.08 0.71
N TYR A 392 -15.13 45.67 -0.47
CA TYR A 392 -15.43 46.25 -1.78
C TYR A 392 -15.75 45.07 -2.72
N ASP A 393 -16.75 45.26 -3.58
CA ASP A 393 -17.36 44.31 -4.54
C ASP A 393 -18.58 43.51 -4.04
N THR A 394 -19.67 44.21 -3.69
CA THR A 394 -20.98 44.06 -4.36
C THR A 394 -22.02 45.02 -3.77
N CYS A 395 -22.54 45.94 -4.59
CA CYS A 395 -23.75 46.69 -4.30
C CYS A 395 -24.64 46.67 -5.55
N SER A 396 -25.53 45.69 -5.64
CA SER A 396 -26.62 45.64 -6.62
C SER A 396 -27.71 44.67 -6.17
N GLU A 397 -28.78 45.27 -5.65
CA GLU A 397 -30.18 44.85 -5.70
C GLU A 397 -30.62 43.36 -5.68
N ASN A 398 -31.51 43.09 -4.71
CA ASN A 398 -32.79 42.39 -4.88
C ASN A 398 -32.80 40.95 -5.44
N ASN A 399 -32.88 39.97 -4.54
CA ASN A 399 -34.13 39.18 -4.41
C ASN A 399 -34.22 38.38 -3.11
N THR A 400 -35.45 38.05 -2.71
CA THR A 400 -35.78 37.39 -1.43
C THR A 400 -35.48 35.89 -1.46
N THR A 401 -34.47 35.44 -0.71
CA THR A 401 -34.42 34.07 -0.19
C THR A 401 -33.53 34.00 1.04
N GLN A 402 -34.08 33.59 2.19
CA GLN A 402 -33.29 33.34 3.39
C GLN A 402 -32.45 32.06 3.21
N LYS A 403 -31.25 32.20 2.66
CA LYS A 403 -30.20 31.20 2.89
C LYS A 403 -29.78 31.28 4.35
N HIS A 404 -30.34 30.40 5.18
CA HIS A 404 -29.77 30.08 6.48
C HIS A 404 -28.36 29.51 6.26
N LEU A 405 -27.36 30.37 6.33
CA LEU A 405 -25.97 29.98 6.31
C LEU A 405 -25.67 29.36 7.68
N PHE A 406 -25.73 28.02 7.77
CA PHE A 406 -25.32 27.28 8.95
C PHE A 406 -23.80 27.39 9.13
N VAL A 407 -23.37 28.50 9.72
CA VAL A 407 -22.06 28.64 10.35
C VAL A 407 -22.20 28.05 11.74
N ASP A 408 -21.67 26.85 11.94
CA ASP A 408 -21.68 26.16 13.24
C ASP A 408 -20.58 26.71 14.16
N ASP A 409 -20.72 27.98 14.55
CA ASP A 409 -19.81 28.72 15.44
C ASP A 409 -19.96 28.28 16.93
N THR A 410 -20.27 27.00 17.19
CA THR A 410 -20.66 26.52 18.53
C THR A 410 -19.65 25.63 19.25
N THR A 411 -18.50 25.27 18.63
CA THR A 411 -17.38 24.74 19.42
C THR A 411 -16.58 25.86 20.05
N SER A 412 -16.71 26.04 21.36
CA SER A 412 -15.87 26.95 22.12
C SER A 412 -14.37 26.60 21.99
N ASP A 413 -13.50 27.58 22.18
CA ASP A 413 -12.04 27.38 22.19
C ASP A 413 -11.62 26.35 23.29
N GLU A 414 -12.41 26.28 24.37
CA GLU A 414 -12.27 25.31 25.47
C GLU A 414 -12.69 23.89 25.05
N ASP A 415 -13.82 23.74 24.33
CA ASP A 415 -14.25 22.45 23.78
C ASP A 415 -13.26 21.91 22.76
N TYR A 416 -12.64 22.78 21.96
CA TYR A 416 -11.59 22.40 21.03
C TYR A 416 -10.35 21.86 21.76
N ASP A 417 -9.82 22.61 22.74
CA ASP A 417 -8.63 22.19 23.50
C ASP A 417 -8.94 20.96 24.39
N LYS A 418 -10.16 20.82 24.92
CA LYS A 418 -10.64 19.62 25.63
C LYS A 418 -10.73 18.39 24.71
N LYS A 419 -11.35 18.51 23.53
CA LYS A 419 -11.37 17.45 22.49
C LYS A 419 -9.95 17.08 22.05
N ARG A 420 -9.03 18.04 22.02
CA ARG A 420 -7.61 17.81 21.69
C ARG A 420 -6.85 17.10 22.81
N LYS A 421 -7.08 17.47 24.08
CA LYS A 421 -6.48 16.81 25.25
C LYS A 421 -6.89 15.34 25.34
N MET A 422 -8.18 15.03 25.21
CA MET A 422 -8.68 13.64 25.18
C MET A 422 -8.07 12.80 24.03
N LYS A 423 -7.80 13.41 22.86
CA LYS A 423 -7.10 12.74 21.75
C LYS A 423 -5.63 12.46 22.05
N TYR A 424 -4.95 13.36 22.77
CA TYR A 424 -3.57 13.18 23.21
C TYR A 424 -3.45 12.08 24.27
N GLU A 425 -4.31 12.13 25.30
CA GLU A 425 -4.34 11.14 26.38
C GLU A 425 -4.58 9.74 25.80
N ARG A 426 -5.67 9.56 25.04
CA ARG A 426 -5.97 8.28 24.35
C ARG A 426 -4.85 7.80 23.40
N ALA A 427 -4.11 8.70 22.77
CA ALA A 427 -2.98 8.30 21.91
C ALA A 427 -1.80 7.76 22.73
N TRP A 428 -1.52 8.37 23.88
CA TRP A 428 -0.49 7.90 24.81
C TRP A 428 -0.90 6.63 25.57
N ASP A 429 -2.16 6.48 25.93
CA ASP A 429 -2.65 5.29 26.61
C ASP A 429 -2.62 4.06 25.70
N ILE A 430 -2.99 4.22 24.41
CA ILE A 430 -2.79 3.18 23.39
C ILE A 430 -1.30 2.88 23.19
N LEU A 431 -0.44 3.91 23.14
CA LEU A 431 1.00 3.74 22.94
C LEU A 431 1.70 2.99 24.11
N ARG A 432 1.14 3.07 25.32
CA ARG A 432 1.60 2.29 26.50
C ARG A 432 1.01 0.88 26.57
N SER A 433 -0.01 0.57 25.76
CA SER A 433 -0.78 -0.69 25.84
C SER A 433 -0.50 -1.65 24.67
N VAL A 434 0.68 -1.57 24.06
CA VAL A 434 1.10 -2.39 22.91
C VAL A 434 2.39 -3.13 23.23
N ASP A 435 2.49 -4.34 22.69
CA ASP A 435 3.63 -5.25 22.83
C ASP A 435 4.88 -4.77 22.05
N GLY A 436 4.65 -3.96 21.01
CA GLY A 436 5.70 -3.38 20.17
C GLY A 436 5.19 -2.21 19.32
N ILE A 437 6.09 -1.31 18.93
CA ILE A 437 5.79 -0.06 18.22
C ILE A 437 6.53 -0.03 16.87
N LEU A 438 5.78 0.22 15.80
CA LEU A 438 6.29 0.39 14.44
C LEU A 438 6.07 1.83 13.99
N VAL A 439 7.15 2.49 13.58
CA VAL A 439 7.12 3.82 12.96
C VAL A 439 7.36 3.69 11.46
N PRO A 440 6.31 3.78 10.63
CA PRO A 440 6.44 3.59 9.18
C PRO A 440 7.15 4.78 8.52
N GLY A 441 7.36 4.69 7.21
CA GLY A 441 7.84 5.81 6.39
C GLY A 441 6.91 7.04 6.37
N GLY A 442 7.23 8.00 5.51
CA GLY A 442 6.43 9.21 5.30
C GLY A 442 7.26 10.37 4.77
N PHE A 443 6.64 11.55 4.70
CA PHE A 443 7.24 12.77 4.18
C PHE A 443 6.59 14.01 4.81
N GLY A 444 7.35 15.10 4.94
CA GLY A 444 6.94 16.42 5.39
C GLY A 444 6.64 16.54 6.89
N THR A 445 6.67 17.78 7.39
CA THR A 445 6.61 18.16 8.82
C THR A 445 5.38 17.71 9.62
N ARG A 446 4.35 17.10 9.00
CA ARG A 446 3.11 16.70 9.69
C ARG A 446 3.28 15.39 10.48
N GLY A 447 3.51 15.54 11.79
CA GLY A 447 3.50 14.45 12.77
C GLY A 447 4.87 13.99 13.25
N ILE A 448 5.95 14.57 12.72
CA ILE A 448 7.35 14.22 13.05
C ILE A 448 7.60 14.19 14.56
N GLU A 449 7.16 15.23 15.28
CA GLU A 449 7.35 15.32 16.74
C GLU A 449 6.71 14.15 17.50
N GLY A 450 5.59 13.61 17.03
CA GLY A 450 4.97 12.41 17.62
C GLY A 450 5.72 11.12 17.30
N LYS A 451 6.33 11.02 16.11
CA LYS A 451 7.22 9.90 15.77
C LYS A 451 8.47 9.90 16.66
N TYR A 452 9.13 11.05 16.79
CA TYR A 452 10.23 11.28 17.74
C TYR A 452 9.85 10.85 19.17
N LEU A 453 8.72 11.34 19.69
CA LEU A 453 8.24 10.98 21.04
C LEU A 453 7.94 9.49 21.21
N SER A 454 7.47 8.80 20.15
CA SER A 454 7.27 7.35 20.19
C SER A 454 8.60 6.58 20.22
N SER A 455 9.60 6.99 19.43
CA SER A 455 10.96 6.41 19.47
C SER A 455 11.58 6.55 20.87
N LYS A 456 11.48 7.76 21.43
CA LYS A 456 11.95 8.09 22.78
C LYS A 456 11.30 7.22 23.86
N TYR A 457 9.98 7.04 23.78
CA TYR A 457 9.27 6.16 24.71
C TYR A 457 9.80 4.72 24.64
N CYS A 458 9.93 4.17 23.43
CA CYS A 458 10.43 2.80 23.25
C CYS A 458 11.83 2.61 23.87
N ARG A 459 12.73 3.54 23.56
CA ARG A 459 14.11 3.56 24.06
C ARG A 459 14.22 3.69 25.58
N MET A 460 13.33 4.47 26.20
CA MET A 460 13.31 4.68 27.66
C MET A 460 12.54 3.61 28.45
N HIS A 461 11.81 2.71 27.78
CA HIS A 461 10.98 1.68 28.43
C HIS A 461 11.22 0.26 27.90
N ASN A 462 12.28 0.04 27.09
CA ASN A 462 12.62 -1.23 26.45
C ASN A 462 11.50 -1.87 25.60
N VAL A 463 10.57 -1.06 25.09
CA VAL A 463 9.49 -1.55 24.22
C VAL A 463 10.07 -1.77 22.82
N PRO A 464 9.85 -2.95 22.20
CA PRO A 464 10.32 -3.24 20.84
C PRO A 464 9.95 -2.16 19.82
N TYR A 465 10.96 -1.67 19.10
CA TYR A 465 10.84 -0.58 18.13
C TYR A 465 11.35 -0.96 16.74
N LEU A 466 10.51 -0.81 15.72
CA LEU A 466 10.90 -0.91 14.31
C LEU A 466 10.61 0.41 13.58
N GLY A 467 11.67 1.14 13.22
CA GLY A 467 11.59 2.39 12.44
C GLY A 467 11.94 2.18 10.97
N ILE A 468 11.00 2.43 10.06
CA ILE A 468 11.18 2.21 8.61
C ILE A 468 11.33 3.56 7.88
N CYS A 469 12.40 3.73 7.10
CA CYS A 469 12.73 4.96 6.37
C CYS A 469 12.73 6.18 7.29
N LEU A 470 11.75 7.08 7.18
CA LEU A 470 11.52 8.20 8.10
C LEU A 470 11.44 7.76 9.59
N GLY A 471 11.07 6.51 9.89
CA GLY A 471 11.17 5.95 11.24
C GLY A 471 12.59 5.99 11.79
N MET A 472 13.56 5.39 11.08
CA MET A 472 14.99 5.44 11.44
C MET A 472 15.49 6.87 11.62
N GLN A 473 15.11 7.77 10.71
CA GLN A 473 15.48 9.18 10.77
C GLN A 473 14.94 9.84 12.06
N THR A 474 13.70 9.53 12.48
CA THR A 474 13.16 10.02 13.76
C THR A 474 13.79 9.37 15.00
N ALA A 475 14.33 8.15 14.89
CA ALA A 475 15.11 7.51 15.96
C ALA A 475 16.52 8.11 16.11
N VAL A 476 17.17 8.46 14.99
CA VAL A 476 18.44 9.22 14.97
C VAL A 476 18.24 10.62 15.54
N ILE A 477 17.17 11.32 15.16
CA ILE A 477 16.81 12.63 15.72
C ILE A 477 16.49 12.54 17.22
N ASP A 478 15.89 11.46 17.72
CA ASP A 478 15.66 11.25 19.16
C ASP A 478 16.99 11.18 19.95
N VAL A 479 17.89 10.29 19.54
CA VAL A 479 19.20 10.13 20.19
C VAL A 479 20.00 11.43 20.08
N ALA A 480 20.03 12.09 18.93
CA ALA A 480 20.69 13.38 18.76
C ALA A 480 20.11 14.46 19.69
N ARG A 481 18.77 14.62 19.74
CA ARG A 481 18.10 15.62 20.60
C ARG A 481 18.30 15.37 22.08
N GLN A 482 18.49 14.12 22.50
CA GLN A 482 18.62 13.77 23.91
C GLN A 482 20.08 13.77 24.40
N TYR A 483 21.06 13.47 23.55
CA TYR A 483 22.46 13.26 23.99
C TYR A 483 23.50 14.20 23.34
N LEU A 484 23.20 14.82 22.20
CA LEU A 484 24.20 15.58 21.42
C LEU A 484 23.81 17.06 21.24
N ASN A 485 22.63 17.31 20.67
CA ASN A 485 22.16 18.64 20.29
C ASN A 485 20.63 18.67 20.33
N LYS A 486 20.07 19.41 21.30
CA LYS A 486 18.62 19.55 21.54
C LYS A 486 17.83 20.15 20.37
N TYR A 487 18.51 20.83 19.43
CA TYR A 487 17.93 21.41 18.22
C TYR A 487 18.01 20.49 16.99
N ALA A 488 18.61 19.29 17.12
CA ALA A 488 18.83 18.35 16.02
C ALA A 488 17.57 18.13 15.15
N SER A 489 17.77 18.21 13.84
CA SER A 489 16.72 18.30 12.81
C SER A 489 17.08 17.54 11.52
N SER A 490 16.22 17.69 10.51
CA SER A 490 16.44 17.30 9.12
C SER A 490 16.32 18.52 8.22
N GLU A 491 17.08 18.56 7.12
CA GLU A 491 16.88 19.50 6.01
C GLU A 491 15.43 19.45 5.45
N GLU A 492 14.73 18.31 5.58
CA GLU A 492 13.31 18.19 5.21
C GLU A 492 12.38 19.14 6.02
N PHE A 493 12.83 19.69 7.15
CA PHE A 493 12.00 20.41 8.11
C PHE A 493 12.43 21.86 8.38
N GLU A 494 13.43 22.41 7.67
CA GLU A 494 14.00 23.74 7.96
C GLU A 494 13.01 24.91 7.85
N ASP A 495 11.93 24.77 7.05
CA ASP A 495 10.78 25.69 6.95
C ASP A 495 10.15 26.07 8.32
N LEU A 496 10.46 25.33 9.39
CA LEU A 496 9.97 25.59 10.75
C LEU A 496 10.87 26.54 11.57
N VAL A 497 12.15 26.66 11.25
CA VAL A 497 13.15 27.33 12.12
C VAL A 497 13.00 28.85 12.09
N ASP A 498 12.70 29.42 10.92
CA ASP A 498 12.65 30.87 10.68
C ASP A 498 11.51 31.59 11.45
N VAL A 499 10.57 30.81 12.01
CA VAL A 499 9.43 31.29 12.82
C VAL A 499 9.79 31.53 14.29
N HIS A 500 10.88 30.94 14.81
CA HIS A 500 11.24 31.03 16.24
C HIS A 500 12.47 31.90 16.56
N ASN A 501 13.41 32.09 15.64
CA ASN A 501 14.65 32.86 15.89
C ASN A 501 14.60 34.31 15.36
N ASN A 502 13.43 34.94 15.31
CA ASN A 502 13.21 36.22 14.62
C ASN A 502 12.35 37.24 15.40
N SER A 503 12.78 37.59 16.62
CA SER A 503 12.32 38.81 17.31
C SER A 503 13.43 39.84 17.54
N ASP A 504 14.61 39.41 17.98
CA ASP A 504 15.56 40.33 18.64
C ASP A 504 16.82 40.65 17.82
N ASP A 505 17.47 39.66 17.18
CA ASP A 505 18.73 39.88 16.42
C ASP A 505 18.60 40.80 15.20
N LYS A 506 17.40 40.88 14.61
CA LYS A 506 17.10 41.81 13.50
C LYS A 506 17.22 43.28 13.93
N MET A 507 17.20 43.60 15.23
CA MET A 507 17.39 44.96 15.74
C MET A 507 18.88 45.33 15.92
N ILE A 508 19.77 44.36 16.16
CA ILE A 508 21.21 44.57 16.33
C ILE A 508 21.91 44.70 14.97
N ASN A 509 21.65 43.77 14.05
CA ASN A 509 22.28 43.78 12.71
C ASN A 509 21.79 44.94 11.81
N LYS A 510 20.62 45.52 12.10
CA LYS A 510 20.19 46.75 11.44
C LYS A 510 21.03 47.96 11.88
N LYS A 511 21.24 48.16 13.19
CA LYS A 511 22.04 49.29 13.70
C LYS A 511 23.50 49.27 13.20
N LYS A 512 24.14 48.09 13.13
CA LYS A 512 25.51 47.98 12.56
C LYS A 512 25.59 48.37 11.07
N ARG A 513 24.53 48.14 10.29
CA ARG A 513 24.46 48.54 8.87
C ARG A 513 24.08 50.00 8.64
N GLU A 514 23.43 50.65 9.61
CA GLU A 514 23.08 52.07 9.53
C GLU A 514 24.22 52.98 10.01
N PHE A 515 25.06 52.54 10.96
CA PHE A 515 26.24 53.31 11.38
C PHE A 515 27.36 53.36 10.31
N ASN A 516 27.66 52.23 9.65
CA ASN A 516 28.73 52.16 8.64
C ASN A 516 28.34 52.75 7.26
N LYS A 517 27.30 53.58 7.19
CA LYS A 517 26.81 54.20 5.94
C LYS A 517 26.80 55.73 5.94
N CYS A 518 27.43 56.34 6.95
CA CYS A 518 27.52 57.81 7.11
C CYS A 518 28.98 58.32 7.22
N ALA A 519 29.96 57.49 6.88
CA ALA A 519 31.38 57.83 7.00
C ALA A 519 32.26 57.13 5.95
N THR A 520 32.24 57.63 4.71
CA THR A 520 33.37 57.69 3.74
C THR A 520 32.87 58.29 2.40
N ASP A 521 32.67 59.61 2.38
CA ASP A 521 32.61 60.40 1.14
C ASP A 521 33.66 61.52 1.25
N ASN A 522 34.92 61.23 0.89
CA ASN A 522 35.94 62.21 0.51
C ASN A 522 37.25 61.51 0.12
N SER A 523 37.97 62.04 -0.88
CA SER A 523 39.22 61.54 -1.49
C SER A 523 39.13 60.12 -2.13
N GLY A 524 39.74 59.81 -3.28
CA GLY A 524 40.44 60.64 -4.27
C GLY A 524 41.93 60.30 -4.38
N GLY A 525 42.36 59.75 -5.53
CA GLY A 525 43.78 59.46 -5.82
C GLY A 525 44.03 58.12 -6.53
N GLU A 526 44.17 58.19 -7.86
CA GLU A 526 45.31 57.67 -8.65
C GLU A 526 45.84 56.20 -8.61
N ASN A 527 46.10 55.72 -9.85
CA ASN A 527 47.20 54.84 -10.34
C ASN A 527 47.21 53.32 -10.02
N GLU A 528 47.87 52.43 -10.79
CA GLU A 528 48.11 52.29 -12.26
C GLU A 528 48.69 50.85 -12.54
N PHE A 529 48.97 50.48 -13.81
CA PHE A 529 49.66 49.26 -14.32
C PHE A 529 48.93 47.90 -14.13
N THR A 530 48.27 47.27 -15.11
CA THR A 530 48.62 46.75 -16.47
C THR A 530 49.10 45.28 -16.53
N LYS A 531 48.31 44.45 -17.27
CA LYS A 531 48.63 43.57 -18.43
C LYS A 531 49.84 42.60 -18.32
N VAL A 532 49.81 41.38 -18.86
CA VAL A 532 49.38 40.84 -20.19
C VAL A 532 48.82 39.40 -19.97
N ALA A 533 47.95 38.75 -20.76
CA ALA A 533 47.49 38.91 -22.16
C ALA A 533 45.90 38.94 -22.22
N GLU A 534 45.08 38.71 -23.27
CA GLU A 534 45.08 37.97 -24.57
C GLU A 534 44.97 36.42 -24.45
N LYS A 535 44.34 35.61 -25.33
CA LYS A 535 43.48 35.73 -26.55
C LYS A 535 42.90 34.32 -26.87
N ASP A 536 41.90 34.00 -27.72
CA ASP A 536 40.80 34.63 -28.51
C ASP A 536 39.83 33.44 -28.90
N ILE A 537 38.76 33.41 -29.74
CA ILE A 537 38.06 34.31 -30.67
C ILE A 537 36.59 33.82 -30.90
N PHE A 538 35.59 34.72 -30.99
CA PHE A 538 34.30 34.69 -31.74
C PHE A 538 33.25 33.52 -31.58
N SER A 539 31.92 33.70 -31.80
CA SER A 539 31.07 34.93 -31.86
C SER A 539 29.55 34.65 -31.92
N GLY A 540 28.77 35.51 -31.26
CA GLY A 540 27.47 36.05 -31.77
C GLY A 540 26.18 35.22 -31.58
N SER A 541 24.99 35.81 -31.43
CA SER A 541 24.62 37.21 -31.14
C SER A 541 23.24 37.27 -30.47
N ARG A 542 23.01 38.23 -29.57
CA ARG A 542 21.68 38.56 -29.01
C ARG A 542 21.45 40.06 -29.14
N GLU A 543 20.26 40.47 -29.58
CA GLU A 543 19.78 41.86 -29.43
C GLU A 543 18.40 41.90 -28.74
N SER A 544 18.02 43.09 -28.28
CA SER A 544 16.92 43.33 -27.32
C SER A 544 16.58 44.83 -27.26
N ARG A 545 15.65 45.25 -26.37
CA ARG A 545 15.13 46.63 -26.12
C ARG A 545 13.92 46.98 -27.03
N LYS A 546 12.97 47.86 -26.70
CA LYS A 546 12.46 48.62 -25.50
C LYS A 546 11.06 49.17 -25.93
N GLY A 547 10.07 49.56 -25.12
CA GLY A 547 9.87 49.55 -23.67
C GLY A 547 9.10 50.80 -23.16
N ARG A 548 7.92 50.62 -22.50
CA ARG A 548 7.07 51.62 -21.77
C ARG A 548 6.37 52.69 -22.67
N SER A 549 5.29 53.39 -22.27
CA SER A 549 4.62 53.59 -20.96
C SER A 549 3.08 53.78 -21.03
N HIS A 550 2.45 53.88 -19.84
CA HIS A 550 1.23 54.65 -19.45
C HIS A 550 0.88 55.90 -20.31
N THR A 551 -0.34 56.47 -20.38
CA THR A 551 -1.74 56.24 -19.84
C THR A 551 -2.74 57.24 -20.53
N ASP A 552 -4.06 57.42 -20.29
CA ASP A 552 -5.17 56.82 -19.48
C ASP A 552 -6.57 57.19 -20.08
N ASP A 553 -7.67 56.71 -19.48
CA ASP A 553 -9.07 57.21 -19.43
C ASP A 553 -9.88 57.68 -20.68
N VAL A 554 -11.13 57.16 -20.81
CA VAL A 554 -12.42 57.91 -20.74
C VAL A 554 -13.61 56.98 -21.08
N CYS A 555 -14.72 57.07 -20.34
CA CYS A 555 -15.98 56.33 -20.59
C CYS A 555 -17.00 57.15 -21.40
N PHE A 556 -17.92 56.48 -22.10
CA PHE A 556 -19.30 56.99 -22.34
C PHE A 556 -20.31 55.84 -22.51
N GLU A 557 -21.60 56.15 -22.32
CA GLU A 557 -22.66 55.17 -22.02
C GLU A 557 -23.50 54.65 -23.20
N MET A 558 -24.26 53.58 -22.88
CA MET A 558 -25.40 52.95 -23.56
C MET A 558 -26.17 53.74 -24.65
N LYS A 559 -26.67 52.96 -25.63
CA LYS A 559 -28.12 52.93 -25.92
C LYS A 559 -28.59 51.57 -26.48
N LYS A 560 -29.89 51.28 -26.34
CA LYS A 560 -30.59 50.10 -26.88
C LYS A 560 -31.07 50.38 -28.31
N GLU A 561 -31.16 49.36 -29.16
CA GLU A 561 -32.29 49.21 -30.10
C GLU A 561 -32.37 47.80 -30.72
N ASN A 562 -33.54 47.44 -31.25
CA ASN A 562 -33.95 46.13 -31.80
C ASN A 562 -35.38 46.29 -32.41
N PRO A 563 -35.90 45.42 -33.32
CA PRO A 563 -35.33 44.74 -34.50
C PRO A 563 -36.12 45.01 -35.82
N GLN A 564 -35.56 44.80 -37.04
CA GLN A 564 -36.38 44.66 -38.28
C GLN A 564 -35.81 43.75 -39.43
N VAL A 565 -36.54 42.67 -39.75
CA VAL A 565 -37.26 42.36 -41.02
C VAL A 565 -36.60 42.53 -42.42
N ARG A 566 -36.30 41.38 -43.09
CA ARG A 566 -36.53 40.98 -44.54
C ARG A 566 -35.92 41.83 -45.70
N PRO A 567 -35.91 41.41 -47.01
CA PRO A 567 -36.87 40.56 -47.77
C PRO A 567 -36.29 39.48 -48.75
N ASN A 568 -37.18 38.97 -49.63
CA ASN A 568 -37.02 37.78 -50.50
C ASN A 568 -36.52 38.10 -51.93
N LEU A 569 -36.29 37.07 -52.76
CA LEU A 569 -36.56 37.06 -54.21
C LEU A 569 -36.87 35.62 -54.74
N ASP A 570 -37.99 35.51 -55.48
CA ASP A 570 -38.43 34.62 -56.59
C ASP A 570 -37.87 33.19 -56.85
N GLY A 571 -38.65 32.23 -57.42
CA GLY A 571 -40.09 32.25 -57.73
C GLY A 571 -40.57 31.18 -58.75
N THR A 572 -41.81 30.67 -58.58
CA THR A 572 -42.59 29.77 -59.50
C THR A 572 -42.02 28.36 -59.77
N LYS A 573 -42.76 27.24 -59.90
CA LYS A 573 -44.21 26.83 -59.89
C LYS A 573 -44.25 25.29 -59.56
N ASN A 574 -45.34 24.50 -59.48
CA ASN A 574 -46.78 24.63 -59.81
C ASN A 574 -47.65 23.75 -58.86
N ILE A 575 -48.99 23.73 -59.05
CA ILE A 575 -50.05 23.07 -58.22
C ILE A 575 -51.15 22.54 -59.20
N PRO A 576 -51.85 21.38 -59.04
CA PRO A 576 -52.92 21.11 -58.04
C PRO A 576 -53.11 19.63 -57.57
N GLN A 577 -54.12 19.21 -56.76
CA GLN A 577 -54.82 19.72 -55.54
C GLN A 577 -55.96 18.69 -55.16
N SER A 578 -56.62 18.85 -54.00
CA SER A 578 -57.89 18.20 -53.53
C SER A 578 -57.82 16.76 -52.96
N ASN A 579 -58.64 16.33 -51.98
CA ASN A 579 -59.50 17.05 -51.01
C ASN A 579 -59.87 16.17 -49.77
N LEU A 580 -60.40 16.82 -48.72
CA LEU A 580 -61.06 16.27 -47.50
C LEU A 580 -62.50 15.76 -47.78
N PRO A 581 -63.30 15.10 -46.86
CA PRO A 581 -63.42 15.37 -45.41
C PRO A 581 -63.85 14.21 -44.44
N HIS A 582 -64.11 14.56 -43.16
CA HIS A 582 -65.11 14.09 -42.13
C HIS A 582 -65.76 12.67 -42.22
N ASN A 583 -66.13 11.95 -41.15
CA ASN A 583 -66.12 12.17 -39.67
C ASN A 583 -66.12 10.78 -38.91
N GLU A 584 -66.64 10.47 -37.69
CA GLU A 584 -67.57 11.08 -36.70
C GLU A 584 -67.32 10.54 -35.24
N ASP A 585 -68.34 10.51 -34.36
CA ASP A 585 -68.29 10.42 -32.88
C ASP A 585 -68.69 9.07 -32.17
N ASN A 586 -68.37 8.99 -30.87
CA ASN A 586 -69.13 8.42 -29.71
C ASN A 586 -69.14 6.94 -29.24
N ASP A 587 -69.18 6.81 -27.89
CA ASP A 587 -69.82 5.81 -27.00
C ASP A 587 -69.40 4.32 -26.98
N SER A 588 -69.50 3.56 -25.86
CA SER A 588 -69.59 3.91 -24.42
C SER A 588 -69.27 2.68 -23.50
N GLU A 589 -69.45 2.84 -22.18
CA GLU A 589 -69.37 1.84 -21.09
C GLU A 589 -70.37 0.65 -21.21
N THR A 590 -70.44 -0.44 -20.41
CA THR A 590 -69.91 -0.83 -19.07
C THR A 590 -70.04 -2.37 -18.83
N HIS A 591 -69.41 -2.92 -17.77
CA HIS A 591 -69.88 -4.05 -16.91
C HIS A 591 -70.13 -5.49 -17.50
N SER A 592 -70.18 -6.60 -16.72
CA SER A 592 -69.71 -6.91 -15.34
C SER A 592 -69.60 -8.42 -15.01
N GLN A 593 -68.69 -8.77 -14.09
CA GLN A 593 -68.70 -9.79 -13.01
C GLN A 593 -69.32 -11.22 -13.12
N LYS A 594 -68.73 -12.12 -12.30
CA LYS A 594 -69.21 -13.40 -11.70
C LYS A 594 -68.96 -14.71 -12.48
N LYS A 595 -68.97 -15.91 -11.85
CA LYS A 595 -68.29 -16.43 -10.61
C LYS A 595 -68.70 -17.91 -10.39
N HIS A 596 -67.75 -18.77 -9.98
CA HIS A 596 -67.96 -20.13 -9.39
C HIS A 596 -68.65 -21.19 -10.31
N ALA A 597 -68.63 -22.51 -10.05
CA ALA A 597 -67.69 -23.47 -9.39
C ALA A 597 -68.25 -24.92 -9.55
N ILE A 598 -67.56 -25.95 -9.00
CA ILE A 598 -68.05 -27.36 -8.74
C ILE A 598 -68.13 -28.27 -10.00
N SER A 599 -67.99 -29.62 -9.98
CA SER A 599 -67.05 -30.59 -9.34
C SER A 599 -67.29 -32.02 -9.94
N ALA A 600 -66.62 -33.08 -9.42
CA ALA A 600 -66.89 -34.54 -9.64
C ALA A 600 -66.51 -35.12 -11.04
N CYS A 601 -65.60 -36.12 -11.15
CA CYS A 601 -65.75 -37.60 -11.03
C CYS A 601 -66.38 -38.31 -12.26
N SER A 602 -66.00 -39.55 -12.66
CA SER A 602 -65.04 -40.54 -12.13
C SER A 602 -64.65 -41.61 -13.19
N THR A 603 -63.79 -42.59 -12.82
CA THR A 603 -63.72 -44.00 -13.35
C THR A 603 -63.19 -44.21 -14.80
N ASN A 604 -62.51 -45.31 -15.16
CA ASN A 604 -62.49 -46.69 -14.62
C ASN A 604 -61.09 -47.40 -14.71
N GLU A 605 -60.92 -48.44 -13.87
CA GLU A 605 -60.14 -49.72 -14.01
C GLU A 605 -58.70 -49.72 -14.59
N GLU A 606 -57.65 -50.29 -13.96
CA GLU A 606 -57.41 -51.55 -13.21
C GLU A 606 -57.01 -52.80 -14.03
N ASN A 607 -55.78 -53.29 -13.80
CA ASN A 607 -55.53 -54.71 -13.51
C ASN A 607 -54.17 -54.90 -12.78
N SER A 608 -53.99 -56.02 -12.08
CA SER A 608 -52.93 -56.17 -11.06
C SER A 608 -52.38 -57.60 -10.88
N ASN A 609 -51.22 -57.72 -10.22
CA ASN A 609 -50.72 -58.88 -9.42
C ASN A 609 -49.32 -58.50 -8.85
N SER A 610 -49.11 -58.32 -7.54
CA SER A 610 -48.89 -59.34 -6.47
C SER A 610 -47.46 -59.91 -6.46
N ILE A 611 -46.70 -60.07 -5.36
CA ILE A 611 -46.90 -60.08 -3.88
C ILE A 611 -45.60 -59.45 -3.25
N GLY A 612 -45.51 -58.84 -2.06
CA GLY A 612 -46.47 -58.55 -0.96
C GLY A 612 -45.92 -58.98 0.44
N LEU A 613 -46.31 -58.26 1.51
CA LEU A 613 -46.09 -58.57 2.96
C LEU A 613 -44.63 -58.48 3.50
N GLU A 614 -44.34 -58.14 4.77
CA GLU A 614 -45.00 -57.26 5.77
C GLU A 614 -43.92 -56.78 6.80
N ALA A 615 -44.28 -56.31 8.01
CA ALA A 615 -43.37 -55.57 8.92
C ALA A 615 -43.23 -56.17 10.34
N ILE A 616 -42.57 -55.43 11.26
CA ILE A 616 -42.61 -55.47 12.75
C ILE A 616 -41.38 -56.05 13.51
N GLU A 617 -40.80 -55.17 14.35
CA GLU A 617 -40.00 -55.35 15.61
C GLU A 617 -38.72 -56.22 15.68
N GLY A 618 -37.94 -55.96 16.75
CA GLY A 618 -36.68 -56.62 17.11
C GLY A 618 -35.41 -55.90 16.60
N GLY A 619 -34.35 -55.69 17.37
CA GLY A 619 -34.11 -55.98 18.80
C GLY A 619 -32.84 -56.82 19.01
N GLU A 620 -31.67 -56.17 19.11
CA GLU A 620 -30.38 -56.85 19.35
C GLU A 620 -29.70 -56.33 20.61
N ASN A 621 -29.32 -57.25 21.51
CA ASN A 621 -28.28 -57.06 22.52
C ASN A 621 -27.82 -58.45 23.03
N ASP A 622 -26.50 -58.69 23.05
CA ASP A 622 -25.79 -59.71 23.84
C ASP A 622 -26.08 -61.22 23.58
N HIS A 623 -25.21 -62.20 23.90
CA HIS A 623 -24.18 -62.29 24.95
C HIS A 623 -22.99 -63.23 24.64
N SER A 624 -21.80 -62.88 25.15
CA SER A 624 -20.89 -63.68 26.03
C SER A 624 -19.45 -63.11 25.96
N GLY A 625 -18.61 -63.01 27.01
CA GLY A 625 -18.64 -63.27 28.47
C GLY A 625 -17.18 -63.26 28.98
N ILE A 626 -16.75 -63.31 30.26
CA ILE A 626 -17.23 -63.22 31.67
C ILE A 626 -15.90 -63.10 32.50
N ASP A 627 -15.71 -62.42 33.65
CA ASP A 627 -16.56 -61.74 34.65
C ASP A 627 -15.92 -60.38 35.09
N GLY A 628 -16.05 -59.96 36.37
CA GLY A 628 -15.41 -58.80 37.01
C GLY A 628 -14.63 -59.18 38.29
N PRO A 629 -14.84 -58.56 39.49
CA PRO A 629 -15.73 -57.42 39.78
C PRO A 629 -15.25 -56.39 40.86
N ASN A 630 -15.92 -55.21 40.92
CA ASN A 630 -16.23 -54.41 42.15
C ASN A 630 -15.09 -53.77 43.04
N SER A 631 -15.29 -52.70 43.84
CA SER A 631 -16.32 -51.62 43.91
C SER A 631 -15.96 -50.51 44.96
N LYS A 632 -16.78 -49.43 45.04
CA LYS A 632 -17.06 -48.55 46.23
C LYS A 632 -16.04 -47.51 46.76
N MET A 633 -16.21 -46.27 46.31
CA MET A 633 -16.68 -45.10 47.09
C MET A 633 -16.65 -45.16 48.65
N GLY A 634 -15.96 -44.23 49.33
CA GLY A 634 -15.97 -44.10 50.81
C GLY A 634 -15.43 -42.77 51.39
N LYS A 635 -16.20 -42.16 52.32
CA LYS A 635 -16.06 -40.82 52.96
C LYS A 635 -14.94 -40.64 54.03
N ALA A 636 -14.82 -39.39 54.50
CA ALA A 636 -14.38 -38.90 55.84
C ALA A 636 -12.91 -38.40 55.95
N LYS A 637 -12.67 -37.12 56.31
CA LYS A 637 -12.54 -36.46 57.65
C LYS A 637 -11.10 -36.49 58.20
N LYS A 638 -10.63 -35.63 59.12
CA LYS A 638 -10.81 -34.18 59.45
C LYS A 638 -10.20 -33.97 60.85
N GLU A 639 -9.05 -33.30 61.00
CA GLU A 639 -8.51 -32.89 62.31
C GLU A 639 -7.35 -31.88 62.20
N TYR A 640 -6.88 -31.27 63.30
CA TYR A 640 -7.43 -30.05 63.91
C TYR A 640 -6.42 -29.41 64.91
N SER A 641 -5.98 -28.17 64.67
CA SER A 641 -5.41 -27.23 65.67
C SER A 641 -5.29 -25.85 64.99
N ALA A 642 -5.75 -24.69 65.48
CA ALA A 642 -5.90 -24.12 66.83
C ALA A 642 -4.54 -23.79 67.51
N ASN A 643 -4.27 -22.58 68.04
CA ASN A 643 -5.07 -21.35 68.12
C ASN A 643 -4.18 -20.13 68.49
N SER A 644 -4.41 -18.93 67.92
CA SER A 644 -4.21 -17.62 68.60
C SER A 644 -4.67 -16.42 67.74
N HIS A 645 -5.32 -15.43 68.34
CA HIS A 645 -5.66 -14.12 67.74
C HIS A 645 -4.55 -13.08 67.96
N VAL A 646 -4.46 -12.05 67.10
CA VAL A 646 -4.75 -10.61 67.38
C VAL A 646 -4.98 -9.90 66.03
N ASP A 647 -5.90 -8.91 65.98
CA ASP A 647 -6.22 -8.11 64.79
C ASP A 647 -5.20 -7.00 64.47
N MET A 648 -5.02 -6.64 63.19
CA MET A 648 -5.40 -5.31 62.66
C MET A 648 -5.16 -5.13 61.15
N MET A 649 -5.72 -4.03 60.62
CA MET A 649 -5.88 -3.69 59.19
C MET A 649 -4.56 -3.56 58.39
N ASN A 650 -4.53 -4.12 57.18
CA ASN A 650 -4.62 -3.33 55.93
C ASN A 650 -4.72 -4.25 54.69
N GLY A 651 -5.42 -3.78 53.64
CA GLY A 651 -5.74 -4.62 52.47
C GLY A 651 -4.97 -4.23 51.20
N HIS A 652 -4.23 -5.18 50.63
CA HIS A 652 -3.81 -5.17 49.23
C HIS A 652 -4.11 -6.54 48.60
N SER A 653 -4.78 -6.54 47.45
CA SER A 653 -5.14 -7.75 46.70
C SER A 653 -4.03 -8.15 45.74
N SER A 654 -3.34 -9.26 46.01
CA SER A 654 -2.34 -9.86 45.12
C SER A 654 -2.97 -10.86 44.15
N SER A 655 -2.54 -10.81 42.88
CA SER A 655 -2.70 -11.92 41.93
C SER A 655 -1.57 -12.95 42.15
N PRO A 656 -1.83 -14.27 41.99
CA PRO A 656 -0.81 -15.29 42.17
C PRO A 656 0.19 -15.34 41.00
N CYS A 657 1.44 -15.68 41.31
CA CYS A 657 2.49 -15.98 40.35
C CYS A 657 2.68 -17.51 40.21
N ASP A 658 3.14 -17.95 39.03
CA ASP A 658 3.87 -19.20 38.83
C ASP A 658 4.94 -18.89 37.76
N GLN A 659 6.16 -18.51 38.15
CA GLN A 659 7.29 -19.40 38.49
C GLN A 659 7.91 -20.05 37.24
N GLY A 660 9.00 -19.46 36.74
CA GLY A 660 9.77 -19.97 35.61
C GLY A 660 11.01 -19.15 35.22
N GLU A 661 11.50 -18.26 36.09
CA GLU A 661 12.65 -17.39 35.81
C GLU A 661 13.96 -18.00 36.29
N GLY A 662 14.95 -18.11 35.39
CA GLY A 662 16.30 -18.53 35.73
C GLY A 662 17.14 -17.38 36.32
N PRO A 663 18.20 -17.67 37.10
CA PRO A 663 19.07 -16.65 37.68
C PRO A 663 19.84 -15.83 36.63
N SER A 664 19.89 -16.27 35.37
CA SER A 664 20.41 -15.53 34.22
C SER A 664 19.55 -14.33 33.85
N ASP A 665 18.23 -14.52 33.72
CA ASP A 665 17.37 -13.55 33.06
C ASP A 665 16.98 -12.39 33.98
N ILE A 666 16.94 -12.64 35.30
CA ILE A 666 16.87 -11.58 36.32
C ILE A 666 18.13 -10.69 36.27
N ALA A 667 19.31 -11.26 36.01
CA ALA A 667 20.54 -10.49 35.88
C ALA A 667 20.58 -9.68 34.56
N ASP A 668 20.15 -10.26 33.44
CA ASP A 668 19.99 -9.55 32.16
C ASP A 668 18.96 -8.40 32.27
N LEU A 669 17.82 -8.64 32.95
CA LEU A 669 16.78 -7.63 33.20
C LEU A 669 17.32 -6.49 34.08
N LEU A 670 17.98 -6.80 35.20
CA LEU A 670 18.58 -5.78 36.06
C LEU A 670 19.71 -5.01 35.37
N ALA A 671 20.52 -5.66 34.53
CA ALA A 671 21.54 -4.99 33.72
C ALA A 671 20.94 -4.08 32.65
N THR A 672 19.80 -4.47 32.07
CA THR A 672 19.06 -3.69 31.06
C THR A 672 18.33 -2.50 31.70
N GLN A 673 17.64 -2.72 32.81
CA GLN A 673 17.00 -1.64 33.59
C GLN A 673 18.06 -0.66 34.09
N LYS A 674 19.16 -1.15 34.69
CA LYS A 674 20.28 -0.28 35.08
C LYS A 674 20.87 0.46 33.89
N TYR A 675 20.99 -0.17 32.71
CA TYR A 675 21.43 0.55 31.51
C TYR A 675 20.47 1.68 31.12
N ILE A 676 19.16 1.48 31.23
CA ILE A 676 18.13 2.50 30.95
C ILE A 676 18.16 3.64 31.98
N GLU A 677 18.43 3.32 33.24
CA GLU A 677 18.62 4.29 34.34
C GLU A 677 19.98 5.01 34.26
N ASP A 678 21.02 4.37 33.71
CA ASP A 678 22.35 4.94 33.46
C ASP A 678 22.48 5.64 32.09
N ILE A 679 21.52 5.48 31.18
CA ILE A 679 21.52 6.14 29.86
C ILE A 679 21.66 7.67 29.99
N PRO A 680 21.04 8.36 30.96
CA PRO A 680 21.32 9.76 31.27
C PRO A 680 22.68 9.98 31.96
N ASN A 681 23.07 9.11 32.89
CA ASN A 681 24.30 9.25 33.69
C ASN A 681 25.57 9.20 32.83
N LYS A 682 25.55 8.45 31.72
CA LYS A 682 26.68 8.30 30.78
C LYS A 682 27.07 9.59 30.05
N MET A 683 26.26 10.64 30.12
CA MET A 683 26.64 11.97 29.65
C MET A 683 27.68 12.67 30.54
N ALA A 684 27.89 12.18 31.77
CA ALA A 684 28.87 12.71 32.73
C ALA A 684 30.15 11.86 32.82
N ASP A 685 30.31 10.84 31.96
CA ASP A 685 31.48 9.97 31.94
C ASP A 685 32.74 10.73 31.46
N PRO A 686 33.78 10.87 32.32
CA PRO A 686 35.02 11.55 31.93
C PRO A 686 35.72 10.87 30.75
N GLU A 687 35.66 9.54 30.60
CA GLU A 687 36.27 8.86 29.45
C GLU A 687 35.57 9.20 28.14
N LEU A 688 34.25 9.43 28.16
CA LEU A 688 33.50 9.79 26.96
C LEU A 688 33.86 11.21 26.50
N LEU A 689 33.93 12.14 27.45
CA LEU A 689 34.38 13.51 27.23
C LEU A 689 35.85 13.57 26.80
N GLU A 690 36.71 12.74 27.41
CA GLU A 690 38.12 12.62 27.04
C GLU A 690 38.31 11.96 25.67
N LYS A 691 37.47 10.98 25.29
CA LYS A 691 37.44 10.44 23.90
C LYS A 691 37.00 11.49 22.88
N ILE A 692 36.03 12.34 23.21
CA ILE A 692 35.61 13.47 22.36
C ILE A 692 36.78 14.46 22.17
N LYS A 693 37.54 14.75 23.24
CA LYS A 693 38.80 15.51 23.16
C LYS A 693 39.88 14.83 22.32
N LEU A 694 40.18 13.55 22.58
CA LEU A 694 41.24 12.78 21.91
C LEU A 694 40.97 12.58 20.41
N MET A 695 39.70 12.60 19.98
CA MET A 695 39.31 12.63 18.57
C MET A 695 39.42 14.02 17.91
N GLY A 696 39.88 15.05 18.63
CA GLY A 696 40.06 16.42 18.12
C GLY A 696 38.75 17.18 17.86
N ILE A 697 37.63 16.70 18.39
CA ILE A 697 36.27 17.17 18.04
C ILE A 697 36.01 18.58 18.58
N GLU A 698 36.62 18.96 19.72
CA GLU A 698 36.48 20.31 20.31
C GLU A 698 37.06 21.42 19.42
N ASP A 699 38.19 21.18 18.73
CA ASP A 699 38.80 22.17 17.83
C ASP A 699 38.13 22.20 16.44
N TYR A 700 37.55 21.08 16.01
CA TYR A 700 36.90 20.96 14.68
C TYR A 700 35.48 21.53 14.64
N TYR A 701 34.77 21.58 15.78
CA TYR A 701 33.39 22.05 15.88
C TYR A 701 33.22 23.09 16.99
N LYS A 702 33.40 24.37 16.64
CA LYS A 702 33.33 25.51 17.58
C LYS A 702 31.98 25.66 18.29
N SER A 703 30.93 25.06 17.76
CA SER A 703 29.93 24.38 18.59
C SER A 703 29.30 23.21 17.84
N ILE A 704 28.72 22.25 18.57
CA ILE A 704 27.87 21.19 17.97
C ILE A 704 26.56 21.79 17.41
N ASP A 705 26.20 23.00 17.82
CA ASP A 705 25.07 23.80 17.28
C ASP A 705 25.37 24.41 15.89
N GLU A 706 26.64 24.45 15.46
CA GLU A 706 27.08 24.95 14.14
C GLU A 706 27.21 23.86 13.06
N ILE A 707 27.07 22.57 13.40
CA ILE A 707 27.23 21.46 12.45
C ILE A 707 25.99 21.38 11.53
N ASP A 708 26.16 21.77 10.26
CA ASP A 708 25.12 21.78 9.20
C ASP A 708 23.76 22.32 9.70
N ASN A 709 23.76 23.48 10.36
CA ASN A 709 22.55 24.10 10.92
C ASN A 709 21.74 23.19 11.88
N ASN A 710 22.39 22.28 12.60
CA ASN A 710 21.79 21.23 13.45
C ASN A 710 21.16 20.05 12.67
N ASN A 711 21.42 19.89 11.36
CA ASN A 711 20.86 18.83 10.55
C ASN A 711 21.64 17.51 10.70
N VAL A 712 21.09 16.60 11.50
CA VAL A 712 21.58 15.22 11.64
C VAL A 712 21.10 14.31 10.51
N ILE A 713 20.10 14.77 9.74
CA ILE A 713 19.60 14.16 8.51
C ILE A 713 19.72 15.19 7.37
N ILE A 714 20.35 14.82 6.26
CA ILE A 714 20.69 15.71 5.13
C ILE A 714 20.30 15.11 3.77
N SER A 715 20.11 15.95 2.75
CA SER A 715 19.76 15.57 1.38
C SER A 715 20.98 15.04 0.63
N MET A 716 20.97 13.75 0.25
CA MET A 716 22.13 13.09 -0.37
C MET A 716 21.71 12.22 -1.57
N ASN A 717 21.10 12.89 -2.55
CA ASN A 717 20.62 12.32 -3.81
C ASN A 717 21.71 11.55 -4.59
N GLU A 718 21.30 10.58 -5.42
CA GLU A 718 22.19 9.79 -6.27
C GLU A 718 22.38 10.45 -7.65
N PHE A 719 23.61 10.46 -8.17
CA PHE A 719 23.92 10.95 -9.51
C PHE A 719 24.10 9.77 -10.47
N LYS A 720 23.25 9.69 -11.51
CA LYS A 720 23.23 8.60 -12.49
C LYS A 720 23.89 8.98 -13.83
N GLY A 721 25.08 9.59 -13.76
CA GLY A 721 25.98 9.75 -14.91
C GLY A 721 25.64 10.85 -15.93
N ASP A 722 24.92 11.89 -15.54
CA ASP A 722 24.83 13.14 -16.31
C ASP A 722 24.84 14.33 -15.34
N ASP A 723 25.99 14.97 -15.22
CA ASP A 723 26.24 16.06 -14.26
C ASP A 723 25.46 17.35 -14.59
N ASN A 724 24.82 17.42 -15.77
CA ASN A 724 23.91 18.50 -16.14
C ASN A 724 22.47 18.27 -15.61
N LYS A 725 22.20 17.11 -14.99
CA LYS A 725 20.90 16.78 -14.40
C LYS A 725 20.98 16.75 -12.88
N GLY A 726 19.93 17.24 -12.23
CA GLY A 726 19.82 17.25 -10.77
C GLY A 726 19.78 15.84 -10.15
N GLY A 727 20.17 15.75 -8.89
CA GLY A 727 20.28 14.47 -8.17
C GLY A 727 18.96 13.67 -8.11
N THR A 728 19.08 12.36 -8.33
CA THR A 728 17.97 11.40 -8.35
C THR A 728 17.68 10.80 -6.96
N MET A 729 16.46 10.32 -6.75
CA MET A 729 16.06 9.66 -5.50
C MET A 729 16.74 8.29 -5.36
N ARG A 730 17.15 7.90 -4.15
CA ARG A 730 17.65 6.54 -3.84
C ARG A 730 16.46 5.58 -3.90
N LEU A 731 16.44 4.75 -4.93
CA LEU A 731 15.25 4.04 -5.39
C LEU A 731 15.61 2.66 -5.97
N GLY A 732 14.72 1.67 -5.77
CA GLY A 732 14.89 0.28 -6.21
C GLY A 732 15.70 -0.58 -5.23
N VAL A 733 16.08 -1.79 -5.63
CA VAL A 733 16.97 -2.64 -4.82
C VAL A 733 18.35 -1.99 -4.70
N LYS A 734 18.87 -1.94 -3.48
CA LYS A 734 20.27 -1.61 -3.20
C LYS A 734 20.91 -2.72 -2.37
N GLN A 735 22.24 -2.81 -2.48
CA GLN A 735 23.04 -3.70 -1.67
C GLN A 735 23.54 -2.92 -0.44
N SER A 736 23.19 -3.39 0.75
CA SER A 736 23.78 -2.91 1.99
C SER A 736 24.71 -3.98 2.55
N LYS A 737 25.84 -3.56 3.13
CA LYS A 737 26.84 -4.42 3.76
C LYS A 737 26.65 -4.37 5.26
N VAL A 738 26.42 -5.52 5.89
CA VAL A 738 26.46 -5.65 7.35
C VAL A 738 27.93 -5.59 7.76
N ILE A 739 28.28 -4.62 8.62
CA ILE A 739 29.66 -4.43 9.10
C ILE A 739 29.88 -4.99 10.50
N ASP A 740 28.80 -5.19 11.25
CA ASP A 740 28.82 -5.60 12.65
C ASP A 740 28.23 -7.01 12.80
N LYS A 741 29.10 -8.00 13.07
CA LYS A 741 28.70 -9.42 13.17
C LYS A 741 28.03 -9.78 14.50
N ASP A 742 28.12 -8.92 15.51
CA ASP A 742 27.46 -9.16 16.80
C ASP A 742 26.05 -8.55 16.83
N SER A 743 25.69 -7.75 15.81
CA SER A 743 24.38 -7.11 15.65
C SER A 743 23.21 -8.10 15.60
N LEU A 744 22.02 -7.61 15.95
CA LEU A 744 20.79 -8.38 15.76
C LEU A 744 20.52 -8.59 14.27
N THR A 745 20.81 -7.59 13.43
CA THR A 745 20.70 -7.65 11.96
C THR A 745 21.46 -8.84 11.38
N TYR A 746 22.72 -9.06 11.76
CA TYR A 746 23.51 -10.17 11.23
C TYR A 746 22.86 -11.53 11.55
N LYS A 747 22.34 -11.67 12.77
CA LYS A 747 21.63 -12.87 13.26
C LYS A 747 20.25 -13.04 12.60
N ALA A 748 19.54 -11.94 12.38
CA ALA A 748 18.23 -11.91 11.74
C ALA A 748 18.32 -12.34 10.27
N TYR A 749 19.30 -11.83 9.52
CA TYR A 749 19.57 -12.22 8.13
C TYR A 749 20.47 -13.48 8.02
N ASP A 750 20.42 -14.39 9.00
CA ASP A 750 21.04 -15.72 8.98
C ASP A 750 22.56 -15.76 8.71
N GLU A 751 23.29 -14.74 9.19
CA GLU A 751 24.73 -14.45 8.97
C GLU A 751 25.10 -13.88 7.59
N ALA A 752 24.14 -13.34 6.84
CA ALA A 752 24.40 -12.68 5.57
C ALA A 752 25.21 -11.38 5.74
N MET A 753 26.41 -11.34 5.17
CA MET A 753 27.25 -10.12 5.10
C MET A 753 26.67 -9.02 4.18
N TYR A 754 25.75 -9.39 3.28
CA TYR A 754 25.13 -8.48 2.31
C TYR A 754 23.63 -8.74 2.26
N ILE A 755 22.85 -7.66 2.33
CA ILE A 755 21.39 -7.67 2.21
C ILE A 755 20.97 -6.86 0.97
N PHE A 756 19.84 -7.24 0.39
CA PHE A 756 19.30 -6.66 -0.84
C PHE A 756 17.84 -6.26 -0.59
N GLU A 757 17.62 -4.98 -0.32
CA GLU A 757 16.34 -4.42 0.10
C GLU A 757 15.97 -3.20 -0.75
N ARG A 758 14.70 -2.79 -0.73
CA ARG A 758 14.17 -1.75 -1.65
C ARG A 758 14.13 -0.37 -0.98
N HIS A 759 14.70 0.63 -1.63
CA HIS A 759 14.77 2.01 -1.13
C HIS A 759 13.75 2.93 -1.82
N ARG A 760 13.36 4.00 -1.11
CA ARG A 760 12.52 5.09 -1.63
C ARG A 760 12.71 6.39 -0.82
N HIS A 761 13.91 6.96 -0.82
CA HIS A 761 14.22 8.17 -0.04
C HIS A 761 15.25 9.09 -0.70
N ARG A 762 15.33 10.33 -0.19
CA ARG A 762 16.27 11.39 -0.64
C ARG A 762 17.22 11.86 0.46
N PHE A 763 16.86 11.58 1.71
CA PHE A 763 17.56 12.04 2.91
C PHE A 763 18.31 10.87 3.55
N GLU A 764 19.51 11.16 4.06
CA GLU A 764 20.45 10.24 4.68
C GLU A 764 20.90 10.77 6.04
N ILE A 765 21.44 9.88 6.89
CA ILE A 765 22.09 10.27 8.13
C ILE A 765 23.37 11.03 7.79
N ASN A 766 23.56 12.22 8.37
CA ASN A 766 24.73 13.05 8.14
C ASN A 766 26.00 12.35 8.66
N PRO A 767 26.98 11.98 7.79
CA PRO A 767 28.17 11.24 8.21
C PRO A 767 29.00 11.94 9.29
N LYS A 768 28.94 13.27 9.39
CA LYS A 768 29.61 14.08 10.43
C LYS A 768 29.16 13.73 11.85
N TYR A 769 27.88 13.35 12.01
CA TYR A 769 27.28 12.99 13.30
C TYR A 769 27.43 11.51 13.66
N VAL A 770 27.84 10.64 12.71
CA VAL A 770 27.89 9.18 12.93
C VAL A 770 28.78 8.78 14.12
N PRO A 771 30.04 9.27 14.26
CA PRO A 771 30.89 8.93 15.41
C PRO A 771 30.32 9.40 16.76
N LEU A 772 29.57 10.51 16.77
CA LEU A 772 28.92 11.05 17.97
C LEU A 772 27.69 10.24 18.36
N LEU A 773 26.95 9.71 17.39
CA LEU A 773 25.80 8.82 17.62
C LEU A 773 26.24 7.42 18.07
N GLU A 774 27.32 6.90 17.50
CA GLU A 774 27.92 5.62 17.89
C GLU A 774 28.49 5.68 19.32
N SER A 775 29.12 6.80 19.73
CA SER A 775 29.68 6.96 21.08
C SER A 775 28.64 7.01 22.20
N VAL A 776 27.43 7.53 21.93
CA VAL A 776 26.28 7.50 22.86
C VAL A 776 25.47 6.19 22.78
N GLY A 777 25.88 5.24 21.94
CA GLY A 777 25.36 3.87 21.91
C GLY A 777 24.31 3.57 20.84
N LEU A 778 24.14 4.42 19.82
CA LEU A 778 23.36 4.11 18.62
C LEU A 778 24.32 3.61 17.52
N SER A 779 24.48 2.29 17.40
CA SER A 779 25.43 1.66 16.47
C SER A 779 24.86 1.56 15.05
N PHE A 780 25.63 1.92 14.02
CA PHE A 780 25.23 1.73 12.62
C PHE A 780 25.77 0.40 12.07
N VAL A 781 24.96 -0.65 12.18
CA VAL A 781 25.37 -2.05 11.95
C VAL A 781 25.47 -2.45 10.48
N ALA A 782 24.82 -1.69 9.58
CA ALA A 782 24.94 -1.86 8.13
C ALA A 782 25.03 -0.51 7.40
N LYS A 783 25.81 -0.49 6.32
CA LYS A 783 26.13 0.70 5.51
C LYS A 783 25.96 0.38 4.01
N ASP A 784 25.94 1.38 3.13
CA ASP A 784 25.99 1.11 1.68
C ASP A 784 27.36 0.56 1.25
N ILE A 785 27.48 0.10 0.00
CA ILE A 785 28.73 -0.51 -0.51
C ILE A 785 29.95 0.42 -0.38
N ASP A 786 29.73 1.73 -0.53
CA ASP A 786 30.74 2.78 -0.44
C ASP A 786 31.04 3.18 1.03
N SER A 787 30.27 2.65 1.99
CA SER A 787 30.32 2.96 3.43
C SER A 787 30.04 4.43 3.78
N VAL A 788 29.36 5.16 2.90
CA VAL A 788 28.98 6.57 3.06
C VAL A 788 27.61 6.71 3.73
N ARG A 789 26.65 5.86 3.37
CA ARG A 789 25.27 5.90 3.90
C ARG A 789 25.10 4.88 5.02
N MET A 790 24.34 5.26 6.04
CA MET A 790 24.01 4.40 7.16
C MET A 790 22.64 3.78 6.94
N GLU A 791 22.58 2.46 6.72
CA GLU A 791 21.38 1.78 6.21
C GLU A 791 20.55 1.14 7.33
N ILE A 792 21.20 0.76 8.43
CA ILE A 792 20.56 0.21 9.64
C ILE A 792 21.25 0.77 10.89
N CYS A 793 20.47 1.18 11.89
CA CYS A 793 20.94 1.45 13.24
C CYS A 793 20.28 0.57 14.29
N GLU A 794 21.04 0.24 15.34
CA GLU A 794 20.61 -0.57 16.48
C GLU A 794 21.06 0.03 17.81
N MET A 795 20.30 -0.22 18.88
CA MET A 795 20.80 -0.07 20.25
C MET A 795 20.94 -1.46 20.90
N LYS A 796 22.13 -2.05 20.80
CA LYS A 796 22.44 -3.46 21.17
C LYS A 796 22.06 -3.92 22.58
N LYS A 797 21.69 -2.99 23.48
CA LYS A 797 21.34 -3.23 24.88
C LYS A 797 19.84 -3.12 25.18
N LEU A 798 19.02 -2.97 24.15
CA LEU A 798 17.56 -3.07 24.23
C LEU A 798 17.10 -4.35 23.51
N ASN A 799 15.97 -4.92 23.92
CA ASN A 799 15.47 -6.21 23.44
C ASN A 799 15.28 -6.22 21.91
N PHE A 800 14.78 -5.10 21.36
CA PHE A 800 14.70 -4.83 19.93
C PHE A 800 14.54 -3.32 19.73
N TYR A 801 15.56 -2.64 19.22
CA TYR A 801 15.46 -1.24 18.81
C TYR A 801 16.23 -1.08 17.51
N VAL A 802 15.51 -1.14 16.38
CA VAL A 802 16.06 -1.20 15.03
C VAL A 802 15.45 -0.10 14.16
N GLY A 803 16.30 0.70 13.52
CA GLY A 803 15.91 1.61 12.44
C GLY A 803 16.55 1.18 11.12
N VAL A 804 15.79 1.22 10.02
CA VAL A 804 16.26 0.95 8.65
C VAL A 804 15.90 2.07 7.69
N GLN A 805 16.74 2.36 6.70
CA GLN A 805 16.46 3.32 5.62
C GLN A 805 15.60 2.73 4.49
N PHE A 806 15.76 1.42 4.21
CA PHE A 806 14.98 0.69 3.22
C PHE A 806 13.56 0.32 3.71
N HIS A 807 12.78 -0.26 2.81
CA HIS A 807 11.41 -0.74 3.03
C HIS A 807 11.35 -2.29 3.05
N PRO A 808 11.60 -2.94 4.21
CA PRO A 808 11.55 -4.41 4.33
C PRO A 808 10.16 -5.00 4.07
N GLU A 809 9.11 -4.17 4.06
CA GLU A 809 7.74 -4.59 3.79
C GLU A 809 7.51 -5.05 2.33
N PHE A 810 8.37 -4.64 1.40
CA PHE A 810 8.25 -5.02 -0.01
C PHE A 810 8.87 -6.40 -0.32
N THR A 811 9.82 -6.88 0.49
CA THR A 811 10.51 -8.18 0.31
C THR A 811 9.89 -9.34 1.10
N SER A 812 8.99 -9.06 2.04
CA SER A 812 8.25 -10.08 2.81
C SER A 812 7.32 -10.94 1.93
N ARG A 813 7.22 -12.25 2.21
CA ARG A 813 6.36 -13.22 1.48
C ARG A 813 5.60 -14.13 2.47
N PRO A 814 4.43 -14.72 2.10
CA PRO A 814 3.64 -15.54 3.02
C PRO A 814 4.40 -16.73 3.63
N PHE A 815 5.25 -17.39 2.84
CA PHE A 815 6.06 -18.54 3.27
C PHE A 815 7.48 -18.15 3.74
N LYS A 816 7.80 -16.86 3.77
CA LYS A 816 9.10 -16.32 4.20
C LYS A 816 8.92 -14.86 4.63
N ALA A 817 8.61 -14.62 5.90
CA ALA A 817 8.49 -13.27 6.43
C ALA A 817 9.82 -12.51 6.29
N ASN A 818 9.79 -11.20 6.05
CA ASN A 818 11.03 -10.40 6.10
C ASN A 818 11.66 -10.56 7.52
N PRO A 819 12.98 -10.83 7.63
CA PRO A 819 13.59 -11.16 8.92
C PRO A 819 13.41 -10.12 10.02
N LEU A 820 13.39 -8.82 9.68
CA LEU A 820 13.24 -7.76 10.68
C LEU A 820 11.81 -7.70 11.24
N PHE A 821 10.80 -7.97 10.41
CA PHE A 821 9.42 -8.13 10.87
C PHE A 821 9.25 -9.38 11.76
N LEU A 822 9.90 -10.49 11.38
CA LEU A 822 9.88 -11.73 12.17
C LEU A 822 10.54 -11.52 13.55
N ALA A 823 11.73 -10.92 13.59
CA ALA A 823 12.43 -10.61 14.83
C ALA A 823 11.67 -9.59 15.71
N PHE A 824 11.06 -8.56 15.12
CA PHE A 824 10.23 -7.57 15.81
C PHE A 824 9.01 -8.21 16.51
N ILE A 825 8.28 -9.09 15.81
CA ILE A 825 7.13 -9.81 16.38
C ILE A 825 7.57 -10.76 17.51
N LEU A 826 8.69 -11.46 17.36
CA LEU A 826 9.24 -12.31 18.41
C LEU A 826 9.70 -11.51 19.64
N ALA A 827 10.35 -10.36 19.44
CA ALA A 827 10.76 -9.47 20.53
C ALA A 827 9.56 -8.91 21.29
N SER A 828 8.50 -8.52 20.59
CA SER A 828 7.23 -8.06 21.18
C SER A 828 6.61 -9.09 22.13
N LYS A 829 6.94 -10.37 21.97
CA LYS A 829 6.46 -11.48 22.82
C LYS A 829 7.58 -12.13 23.66
N GLY A 830 8.76 -11.51 23.74
CA GLY A 830 9.93 -12.02 24.48
C GLY A 830 10.66 -13.24 23.86
N LYS A 831 10.10 -13.87 22.83
CA LYS A 831 10.56 -15.18 22.29
C LYS A 831 11.72 -15.08 21.29
N LEU A 832 12.36 -13.90 21.16
CA LEU A 832 13.46 -13.68 20.21
C LEU A 832 14.76 -14.38 20.64
N LYS A 833 15.13 -14.31 21.93
CA LYS A 833 16.31 -15.00 22.49
C LYS A 833 16.20 -16.51 22.26
N GLU A 834 15.09 -17.11 22.71
CA GLU A 834 14.70 -18.51 22.47
C GLU A 834 14.79 -18.92 20.98
N ARG A 835 14.24 -18.10 20.06
CA ARG A 835 14.29 -18.39 18.62
C ARG A 835 15.72 -18.38 18.08
N LEU A 836 16.55 -17.41 18.46
CA LEU A 836 17.94 -17.33 17.99
C LEU A 836 18.78 -18.48 18.55
N ASP A 837 18.63 -18.80 19.83
CA ASP A 837 19.37 -19.90 20.48
C ASP A 837 19.02 -21.25 19.84
N LYS A 838 17.73 -21.50 19.58
CA LYS A 838 17.22 -22.72 18.94
C LYS A 838 17.80 -23.01 17.54
N TYR A 839 18.20 -21.97 16.81
CA TYR A 839 18.78 -22.09 15.46
C TYR A 839 20.25 -21.63 15.41
N GLY A 840 20.93 -21.53 16.56
CA GLY A 840 22.37 -21.25 16.65
C GLY A 840 22.74 -19.81 16.25
N ASN A 841 22.15 -18.81 16.91
CA ASN A 841 22.24 -17.38 16.58
C ASN A 841 21.65 -16.99 15.20
N LYS A 842 20.75 -17.80 14.64
CA LYS A 842 20.06 -17.52 13.37
C LYS A 842 18.55 -17.41 13.56
N LEU A 843 17.87 -16.66 12.70
CA LEU A 843 16.41 -16.50 12.80
C LEU A 843 15.67 -17.52 11.94
N CYS A 844 16.29 -17.97 10.84
CA CYS A 844 15.83 -18.99 9.91
C CYS A 844 14.42 -18.72 9.37
N SER A 845 14.22 -17.54 8.78
CA SER A 845 12.93 -17.14 8.17
C SER A 845 12.46 -18.13 7.11
N GLY A 846 11.16 -18.44 7.14
CA GLY A 846 10.50 -19.44 6.30
C GLY A 846 10.83 -20.89 6.67
N SER A 847 11.53 -21.18 7.77
CA SER A 847 11.91 -22.56 8.16
C SER A 847 10.72 -23.50 8.41
N LEU A 848 9.53 -22.94 8.61
CA LEU A 848 8.28 -23.67 8.79
C LEU A 848 7.78 -24.37 7.50
N TYR A 849 8.29 -23.96 6.34
CA TYR A 849 7.79 -24.36 5.03
C TYR A 849 8.88 -24.92 4.10
N ARG A 850 10.03 -25.34 4.65
CA ARG A 850 11.14 -25.98 3.93
C ARG A 850 11.11 -27.49 4.10
#